data_AF-A0A1U9NH64-F1
#
_entry.id   AF-A0A1U9NH64-F1
#
_cell.length_a   1.000
_cell.length_b   1.000
_cell.length_c   1.000
_cell.angle_alpha   90.00
_cell.angle_beta   90.00
_cell.angle_gamma   90.00
#
_symmetry.space_group_name_H-M   'P 1'
#
loop_
_entity.id
_entity.type
_entity.pdbx_description
1 polymer ?
#
loop_
_entity_poly.entity_id
_entity_poly.type
_entity_poly.pdbx_seq_one_letter_code
_entity_poly.pdbx_strand_id
1 'polypeptide(L)'
;MKASYLALLVVVLAVSGSCWAVNVSLSDLTAEGSGYSYSYSLDFGDMVNGSTKFTDDSTTRLNVNEVQSFMALPPATPDDRWIQAQQGDGFARIVFVFDFSGIDVFRNQRVCNINIKSFNVRDKLQMANNNSLSEKSRVSTGWSYENFAYNPLNELSTPTRSTIPAVRVFEDRISTPGYRQRIYYEVRFYCDDSNGFDEALSRWNSLNYTDTDHFKIDFELTVVNSPAGTYEGGSGTAEDPFLIADADQLDSVGNYPEDYDKHFEVIDDIDLSKRSYSEALIAPDGSGSSGFQGTAFTGSFDGKGHVIEGLTIRTPFDSSDYLGFFGRCETAQLKNIFLEDCVIAARSTNTKIGCLSASNYVTTVSNCHVKGRIFGDDSVSYVGGLIGISQTGGSMYNCSFEGLIKVRNDSNTIGGLVGGCVNYTLNKCRADVNLQTSSSCNYVGGLIGQCVYGYNIRRCYAEGELKSRYSDRVGGLMGSMNSYSLTNCYSAMDISTYNTSSTSLGGLIGQGTNLDPFDACFWDVDKAGTSDGVGDTDNDETTYPDPDPSGMYGLATGIMVQQSTYTSMGWDFAGETANGPYDFWVMFEQETYPMFTGECFARPAGDINGDCRCNMSDLSVLASSWLETGLLEEILY
;
A
#
# COMPACT_ATOMS: atom_id res chain seq x y z
N MET A 1 3.23 36.23 -10.36
CA MET A 1 4.27 36.62 -11.36
C MET A 1 5.63 36.32 -10.73
N LYS A 2 6.51 35.57 -11.42
CA LYS A 2 7.96 35.33 -11.22
C LYS A 2 8.65 35.65 -9.87
N ALA A 3 9.28 34.61 -9.28
CA ALA A 3 10.59 34.54 -8.56
C ALA A 3 10.85 35.51 -7.36
N SER A 4 11.64 35.18 -6.31
CA SER A 4 12.79 34.27 -6.17
C SER A 4 12.96 33.72 -4.73
N TYR A 5 13.95 32.83 -4.52
CA TYR A 5 14.24 32.02 -3.31
C TYR A 5 15.10 32.69 -2.19
N LEU A 6 15.25 31.97 -1.06
CA LEU A 6 16.42 31.82 -0.13
C LEU A 6 16.51 32.55 1.25
N ALA A 7 16.08 31.80 2.30
CA ALA A 7 16.76 31.32 3.53
C ALA A 7 17.64 32.18 4.49
N LEU A 8 17.47 31.91 5.81
CA LEU A 8 18.43 32.14 6.93
C LEU A 8 18.01 31.34 8.21
N LEU A 9 18.77 31.24 9.33
CA LEU A 9 19.98 30.40 9.56
C LEU A 9 20.33 30.29 11.11
N VAL A 10 20.27 29.12 11.80
CA VAL A 10 21.11 28.77 13.03
C VAL A 10 21.62 27.28 13.08
N VAL A 11 22.94 27.01 13.29
CA VAL A 11 23.54 25.71 13.77
C VAL A 11 23.69 25.78 15.28
N VAL A 12 23.36 24.69 15.97
CA VAL A 12 22.95 24.78 17.37
C VAL A 12 23.78 23.89 18.30
N LEU A 13 24.65 24.55 19.05
CA LEU A 13 24.87 24.25 20.47
C LEU A 13 23.52 24.37 21.17
N ALA A 14 22.89 23.25 21.51
CA ALA A 14 21.49 23.22 21.91
C ALA A 14 21.21 23.70 23.34
N VAL A 15 21.02 25.02 23.48
CA VAL A 15 19.91 25.54 24.29
C VAL A 15 18.77 25.92 23.33
N SER A 16 17.79 25.02 23.20
CA SER A 16 16.48 25.19 22.54
C SER A 16 16.41 25.71 21.09
N GLY A 17 16.08 24.81 20.14
CA GLY A 17 15.21 25.12 19.00
C GLY A 17 15.86 25.38 17.63
N SER A 18 15.69 24.43 16.71
CA SER A 18 16.07 24.44 15.28
C SER A 18 17.56 24.18 14.99
N CYS A 19 17.86 23.30 14.04
CA CYS A 19 19.22 22.91 13.63
C CYS A 19 19.35 22.96 12.10
N TRP A 20 20.52 23.32 11.55
CA TRP A 20 20.83 22.99 10.15
C TRP A 20 21.26 21.54 10.01
N ALA A 21 21.13 21.04 8.79
CA ALA A 21 21.75 19.81 8.35
C ALA A 21 22.74 20.07 7.21
N VAL A 22 23.77 19.24 7.16
CA VAL A 22 24.58 19.00 5.97
C VAL A 22 23.67 18.30 4.97
N ASN A 23 23.27 19.02 3.92
CA ASN A 23 22.53 18.42 2.81
C ASN A 23 23.50 17.54 2.04
N VAL A 24 23.26 16.23 2.01
CA VAL A 24 24.04 15.30 1.19
C VAL A 24 23.28 15.06 -0.11
N SER A 25 23.97 15.23 -1.24
CA SER A 25 23.44 14.99 -2.57
C SER A 25 24.17 13.83 -3.26
N LEU A 26 23.63 13.34 -4.37
CA LEU A 26 24.18 12.17 -5.07
C LEU A 26 25.61 12.41 -5.59
N SER A 27 26.02 13.65 -5.86
CA SER A 27 27.39 14.00 -6.27
C SER A 27 28.42 13.91 -5.15
N ASP A 28 27.96 13.93 -3.91
CA ASP A 28 28.81 13.99 -2.72
C ASP A 28 29.12 12.56 -2.20
N LEU A 29 28.37 11.58 -2.70
CA LEU A 29 28.56 10.15 -2.48
C LEU A 29 29.66 9.56 -3.37
N THR A 30 30.41 8.60 -2.83
CA THR A 30 31.36 7.76 -3.58
C THR A 30 30.77 6.36 -3.74
N ALA A 31 30.69 5.81 -4.95
CA ALA A 31 30.14 4.47 -5.15
C ALA A 31 31.11 3.38 -4.63
N GLU A 32 30.60 2.44 -3.83
CA GLU A 32 31.34 1.32 -3.24
C GLU A 32 30.50 0.03 -3.32
N GLY A 33 30.83 -0.87 -4.25
CA GLY A 33 30.14 -2.16 -4.39
C GLY A 33 28.66 -2.00 -4.78
N SER A 34 27.76 -2.53 -3.95
CA SER A 34 26.30 -2.37 -4.08
C SER A 34 25.76 -1.11 -3.38
N GLY A 35 26.63 -0.21 -2.93
CA GLY A 35 26.23 0.97 -2.17
C GLY A 35 27.09 2.19 -2.46
N TYR A 36 27.06 3.11 -1.51
CA TYR A 36 27.77 4.37 -1.50
C TYR A 36 28.49 4.57 -0.17
N SER A 37 29.52 5.40 -0.16
CA SER A 37 30.14 5.93 1.05
C SER A 37 30.10 7.45 1.05
N TYR A 38 30.04 8.02 2.25
CA TYR A 38 30.10 9.46 2.49
C TYR A 38 31.03 9.73 3.67
N SER A 39 32.09 10.48 3.44
CA SER A 39 33.08 10.83 4.46
C SER A 39 32.97 12.31 4.75
N TYR A 40 32.40 12.66 5.90
CA TYR A 40 32.42 14.03 6.40
C TYR A 40 33.62 14.22 7.33
N SER A 41 34.43 15.24 7.07
CA SER A 41 35.53 15.64 7.96
C SER A 41 35.33 17.11 8.31
N LEU A 42 35.50 17.42 9.59
CA LEU A 42 35.60 18.78 10.10
C LEU A 42 36.99 18.90 10.72
N ASP A 43 37.85 19.75 10.18
CA ASP A 43 39.19 19.99 10.71
C ASP A 43 39.24 21.20 11.66
N PHE A 44 40.41 21.47 12.24
CA PHE A 44 40.59 22.64 13.10
C PHE A 44 40.80 23.95 12.31
N GLY A 45 41.16 23.91 11.03
CA GLY A 45 41.18 25.07 10.13
C GLY A 45 39.78 25.64 9.88
N ASP A 46 38.78 24.76 9.73
CA ASP A 46 37.35 25.08 9.61
C ASP A 46 36.80 25.90 10.80
N MET A 47 37.49 25.87 11.95
CA MET A 47 37.15 26.57 13.18
C MET A 47 37.95 27.87 13.41
N VAL A 48 38.93 28.19 12.56
CA VAL A 48 39.91 29.28 12.81
C VAL A 48 39.55 30.59 12.11
N ASN A 49 38.69 30.57 11.09
CA ASN A 49 38.61 31.65 10.10
C ASN A 49 37.63 32.80 10.43
N GLY A 50 37.69 33.34 11.66
CA GLY A 50 37.02 34.60 12.05
C GLY A 50 35.48 34.63 11.91
N SER A 51 34.89 33.46 11.78
CA SER A 51 33.46 33.21 11.56
C SER A 51 32.89 32.57 12.82
N THR A 52 31.70 33.00 13.26
CA THR A 52 30.98 32.41 14.40
C THR A 52 30.35 31.05 14.07
N LYS A 53 30.86 30.36 13.04
CA LYS A 53 30.31 29.14 12.42
C LYS A 53 31.43 28.32 11.78
N PHE A 54 31.30 27.00 11.89
CA PHE A 54 32.07 26.02 11.11
C PHE A 54 31.85 26.22 9.61
N THR A 55 32.92 26.21 8.82
CA THR A 55 32.88 26.23 7.34
C THR A 55 33.83 25.20 6.78
N ASP A 56 33.29 24.24 6.01
CA ASP A 56 34.01 23.14 5.32
C ASP A 56 35.10 23.68 4.38
N ASP A 57 36.32 23.17 4.55
CA ASP A 57 37.50 23.45 3.77
C ASP A 57 37.40 22.99 2.29
N SER A 58 38.25 23.57 1.45
CA SER A 58 38.24 23.36 -0.01
C SER A 58 38.79 21.99 -0.48
N THR A 59 39.18 21.09 0.43
CA THR A 59 39.75 19.76 0.10
C THR A 59 38.73 18.64 0.19
N THR A 60 37.66 18.80 0.98
CA THR A 60 36.42 18.03 0.87
C THR A 60 35.47 18.62 -0.20
N ARG A 61 34.57 17.81 -0.76
CA ARG A 61 33.90 18.16 -2.03
C ARG A 61 32.75 19.16 -1.85
N LEU A 62 33.06 20.42 -2.14
CA LEU A 62 32.19 21.47 -2.74
C LEU A 62 30.70 21.08 -2.90
N ASN A 63 29.83 21.45 -1.94
CA ASN A 63 28.40 21.77 -2.21
C ASN A 63 27.60 22.40 -1.03
N VAL A 64 28.25 22.85 0.06
CA VAL A 64 27.56 23.59 1.14
C VAL A 64 27.27 25.02 0.71
N ASN A 65 26.00 25.35 0.46
CA ASN A 65 25.59 26.71 0.07
C ASN A 65 25.41 27.65 1.27
N GLU A 66 26.17 28.74 1.30
CA GLU A 66 26.07 29.83 2.27
C GLU A 66 24.96 30.84 1.91
N VAL A 67 24.23 31.39 2.90
CA VAL A 67 23.19 32.43 2.69
C VAL A 67 23.27 33.52 3.78
N GLN A 68 22.90 34.76 3.44
CA GLN A 68 23.38 35.99 4.12
C GLN A 68 22.52 36.61 5.24
N SER A 69 23.23 37.16 6.23
CA SER A 69 22.82 37.71 7.54
C SER A 69 21.55 38.58 7.65
N PHE A 70 20.87 38.46 8.80
CA PHE A 70 20.06 39.51 9.43
C PHE A 70 20.21 39.53 10.96
N MET A 71 20.29 40.75 11.50
CA MET A 71 20.43 41.16 12.91
C MET A 71 21.79 40.90 13.59
N ALA A 72 22.28 41.94 14.26
CA ALA A 72 23.54 41.95 14.99
C ALA A 72 23.33 41.61 16.48
N LEU A 73 24.21 40.77 17.02
CA LEU A 73 24.36 40.58 18.47
C LEU A 73 25.30 41.66 19.06
N PRO A 74 25.17 42.00 20.36
CA PRO A 74 25.93 43.09 20.97
C PRO A 74 27.42 42.76 21.13
N PRO A 75 28.31 43.78 21.11
CA PRO A 75 29.74 43.57 21.14
C PRO A 75 30.27 43.32 22.56
N ALA A 76 30.64 42.08 22.85
CA ALA A 76 31.49 41.72 23.98
C ALA A 76 32.39 40.57 23.53
N THR A 77 33.69 40.85 23.34
CA THR A 77 34.68 39.95 22.72
C THR A 77 34.78 38.59 23.42
N PRO A 78 34.32 37.49 22.78
CA PRO A 78 34.69 36.13 23.15
C PRO A 78 35.90 35.70 22.31
N ASP A 79 36.72 34.77 22.79
CA ASP A 79 37.60 34.04 21.89
C ASP A 79 36.74 33.03 21.11
N ASP A 80 36.62 33.13 19.78
CA ASP A 80 35.68 32.35 18.95
C ASP A 80 36.06 30.86 18.74
N ARG A 81 36.70 30.19 19.72
CA ARG A 81 37.46 28.93 19.51
C ARG A 81 37.22 27.80 20.52
N TRP A 82 36.09 27.80 21.24
CA TRP A 82 35.90 26.91 22.40
C TRP A 82 34.46 26.34 22.45
N ILE A 83 34.31 25.05 22.75
CA ILE A 83 33.00 24.49 23.15
C ILE A 83 32.69 25.00 24.55
N GLN A 84 31.59 25.75 24.68
CA GLN A 84 31.17 26.38 25.94
C GLN A 84 29.91 25.73 26.50
N ALA A 85 29.88 25.53 27.82
CA ALA A 85 28.70 25.17 28.60
C ALA A 85 28.42 26.28 29.64
N GLN A 86 27.23 26.28 30.25
CA GLN A 86 26.91 27.20 31.34
C GLN A 86 27.48 26.71 32.66
N GLN A 87 27.63 27.62 33.62
CA GLN A 87 28.09 27.27 34.96
C GLN A 87 27.12 26.26 35.60
N GLY A 88 27.65 25.13 36.08
CA GLY A 88 26.84 24.07 36.67
C GLY A 88 26.30 23.02 35.70
N ASP A 89 26.53 23.14 34.39
CA ASP A 89 26.16 22.09 33.43
C ASP A 89 26.97 20.79 33.70
N GLY A 90 26.36 19.63 33.49
CA GLY A 90 27.04 18.33 33.60
C GLY A 90 27.73 17.88 32.31
N PHE A 91 27.35 18.45 31.16
CA PHE A 91 27.95 18.12 29.86
C PHE A 91 27.75 19.25 28.83
N ALA A 92 28.68 19.33 27.88
CA ALA A 92 28.52 20.05 26.61
C ALA A 92 28.22 19.05 25.48
N ARG A 93 27.69 19.51 24.35
CA ARG A 93 27.48 18.63 23.17
C ARG A 93 27.62 19.33 21.83
N ILE A 94 28.10 18.58 20.83
CA ILE A 94 27.97 18.89 19.40
C ILE A 94 26.94 17.93 18.81
N VAL A 95 26.07 18.42 17.93
CA VAL A 95 25.15 17.60 17.14
C VAL A 95 25.37 17.91 15.66
N PHE A 96 25.84 16.92 14.93
CA PHE A 96 25.86 16.91 13.46
C PHE A 96 24.50 16.43 12.97
N VAL A 97 23.98 17.02 11.90
CA VAL A 97 22.74 16.56 11.26
C VAL A 97 23.05 16.38 9.78
N PHE A 98 22.75 15.20 9.25
CA PHE A 98 22.94 14.84 7.84
C PHE A 98 21.58 14.62 7.22
N ASP A 99 21.22 15.40 6.20
CA ASP A 99 19.94 15.31 5.50
C ASP A 99 20.13 14.68 4.12
N PHE A 100 19.64 13.46 3.97
CA PHE A 100 19.73 12.68 2.74
C PHE A 100 18.49 12.83 1.83
N SER A 101 17.49 13.64 2.22
CA SER A 101 16.20 13.77 1.50
C SER A 101 16.31 14.36 0.07
N GLY A 102 17.50 14.87 -0.29
CA GLY A 102 17.85 15.36 -1.62
C GLY A 102 18.28 14.28 -2.62
N ILE A 103 18.45 13.02 -2.19
CA ILE A 103 18.96 11.93 -3.02
C ILE A 103 17.80 11.09 -3.55
N ASP A 104 17.51 11.19 -4.85
CA ASP A 104 16.36 10.53 -5.49
C ASP A 104 16.37 8.99 -5.40
N VAL A 105 17.56 8.37 -5.26
CA VAL A 105 17.70 6.92 -5.03
C VAL A 105 16.92 6.48 -3.78
N PHE A 106 16.90 7.33 -2.75
CA PHE A 106 16.20 7.05 -1.48
C PHE A 106 14.74 7.54 -1.46
N ARG A 107 14.19 8.06 -2.58
CA ARG A 107 12.76 8.43 -2.66
C ARG A 107 11.87 7.27 -3.10
N ASN A 108 12.41 6.35 -3.90
CA ASN A 108 11.66 5.23 -4.49
C ASN A 108 11.97 3.87 -3.86
N GLN A 109 12.95 3.79 -2.95
CA GLN A 109 13.31 2.56 -2.24
C GLN A 109 12.96 2.65 -0.75
N ARG A 110 12.37 1.57 -0.22
CA ARG A 110 11.90 1.47 1.17
C ARG A 110 12.96 0.94 2.15
N VAL A 111 14.12 0.49 1.66
CA VAL A 111 15.21 -0.05 2.48
C VAL A 111 16.55 0.55 2.04
N CYS A 112 17.13 1.39 2.91
CA CYS A 112 18.50 1.88 2.79
C CYS A 112 19.22 1.63 4.11
N ASN A 113 20.30 0.85 4.08
CA ASN A 113 21.12 0.57 5.25
C ASN A 113 22.19 1.66 5.40
N ILE A 114 22.10 2.48 6.45
CA ILE A 114 23.08 3.53 6.73
C ILE A 114 23.97 3.10 7.89
N ASN A 115 25.20 2.66 7.59
CA ASN A 115 26.18 2.22 8.58
C ASN A 115 27.20 3.34 8.87
N ILE A 116 27.50 3.61 10.13
CA ILE A 116 28.62 4.49 10.49
C ILE A 116 29.90 3.63 10.52
N LYS A 117 30.72 3.69 9.47
CA LYS A 117 31.98 2.93 9.35
C LYS A 117 32.98 3.30 10.44
N SER A 118 33.12 4.59 10.74
CA SER A 118 34.06 5.08 11.76
C SER A 118 33.70 6.46 12.28
N PHE A 119 34.04 6.73 13.54
CA PHE A 119 34.08 8.08 14.10
C PHE A 119 35.47 8.33 14.69
N ASN A 120 36.27 9.14 14.00
CA ASN A 120 37.62 9.47 14.40
C ASN A 120 37.65 10.86 15.07
N VAL A 121 37.86 10.86 16.39
CA VAL A 121 38.39 12.02 17.13
C VAL A 121 39.88 11.76 17.34
N ARG A 122 40.76 12.62 16.81
CA ARG A 122 42.20 12.30 16.77
C ARG A 122 43.08 12.98 17.83
N ASP A 123 42.56 13.97 18.55
CA ASP A 123 43.34 14.71 19.55
C ASP A 123 43.08 14.26 21.01
N LYS A 124 44.01 14.61 21.91
CA LYS A 124 43.85 14.50 23.35
C LYS A 124 42.89 15.58 23.85
N LEU A 125 41.61 15.23 24.03
CA LEU A 125 40.76 16.05 24.91
C LEU A 125 41.36 16.12 26.31
N GLN A 126 41.67 17.33 26.77
CA GLN A 126 41.80 17.66 28.18
C GLN A 126 40.85 18.81 28.49
N MET A 127 39.94 18.62 29.44
CA MET A 127 39.18 19.72 30.02
C MET A 127 39.99 20.32 31.16
N ALA A 128 40.13 21.64 31.17
CA ALA A 128 40.88 22.37 32.18
C ALA A 128 39.92 23.20 33.04
N ASN A 129 39.17 22.56 33.94
CA ASN A 129 38.24 23.28 34.84
C ASN A 129 38.99 24.14 35.88
N ASN A 130 40.25 23.82 36.17
CA ASN A 130 41.12 24.62 37.03
C ASN A 130 42.61 24.55 36.60
N ASN A 131 43.44 25.37 37.25
CA ASN A 131 44.89 25.47 37.01
C ASN A 131 45.70 24.18 37.29
N SER A 132 45.08 23.07 37.71
CA SER A 132 45.77 21.81 38.03
C SER A 132 45.78 20.77 36.92
N LEU A 133 44.93 20.92 35.88
CA LEU A 133 44.81 19.96 34.76
C LEU A 133 44.56 18.49 35.20
N SER A 134 43.95 18.28 36.37
CA SER A 134 43.97 16.97 37.05
C SER A 134 42.64 16.20 37.04
N GLU A 135 41.59 16.76 36.45
CA GLU A 135 40.25 16.18 36.46
C GLU A 135 39.98 15.22 35.30
N LYS A 136 39.06 14.28 35.54
CA LYS A 136 38.62 13.32 34.53
C LYS A 136 37.51 13.93 33.69
N SER A 137 37.53 13.62 32.40
CA SER A 137 36.43 13.89 31.49
C SER A 137 36.07 12.60 30.77
N ARG A 138 34.82 12.51 30.32
CA ARG A 138 34.41 11.43 29.43
C ARG A 138 33.73 11.99 28.20
N VAL A 139 34.00 11.35 27.07
CA VAL A 139 33.32 11.61 25.80
C VAL A 139 32.38 10.46 25.54
N SER A 140 31.12 10.74 25.22
CA SER A 140 30.23 9.76 24.61
C SER A 140 29.85 10.19 23.21
N THR A 141 29.51 9.23 22.37
CA THR A 141 28.76 9.51 21.13
C THR A 141 27.43 8.78 21.13
N GLY A 142 26.49 9.29 20.36
CA GLY A 142 25.21 8.66 20.11
C GLY A 142 24.62 9.15 18.81
N TRP A 143 23.52 8.55 18.37
CA TRP A 143 22.81 8.97 17.17
C TRP A 143 21.31 8.89 17.36
N SER A 144 20.55 9.70 16.61
CA SER A 144 19.10 9.65 16.57
C SER A 144 18.62 9.79 15.13
N TYR A 145 17.60 9.02 14.77
CA TYR A 145 16.79 9.33 13.60
C TYR A 145 15.78 10.44 13.94
N GLU A 146 15.64 11.45 13.08
CA GLU A 146 14.69 12.57 13.23
C GLU A 146 14.66 13.25 14.63
N ASN A 147 15.77 13.17 15.38
CA ASN A 147 15.95 13.74 16.73
C ASN A 147 14.93 13.25 17.79
N PHE A 148 14.35 12.06 17.64
CA PHE A 148 13.42 11.48 18.63
C PHE A 148 14.11 10.95 19.90
N ALA A 149 15.04 9.99 19.75
CA ALA A 149 15.73 9.34 20.87
C ALA A 149 17.17 9.00 20.45
N TYR A 150 18.14 9.34 21.32
CA TYR A 150 19.55 9.10 21.03
C TYR A 150 20.00 7.74 21.55
N ASN A 151 20.37 6.86 20.63
CA ASN A 151 21.03 5.58 20.88
C ASN A 151 22.52 5.83 21.19
N PRO A 152 23.04 5.44 22.37
CA PRO A 152 24.45 5.60 22.70
C PRO A 152 25.32 4.62 21.91
N LEU A 153 26.48 5.08 21.43
CA LEU A 153 27.40 4.30 20.60
C LEU A 153 28.64 3.81 21.33
N ASN A 154 29.28 4.68 22.12
CA ASN A 154 30.47 4.38 22.91
C ASN A 154 30.70 5.48 23.96
N GLU A 155 31.39 5.15 25.05
CA GLU A 155 31.93 6.11 26.02
C GLU A 155 33.43 5.84 26.26
N LEU A 156 34.24 6.89 26.42
CA LEU A 156 35.65 6.79 26.79
C LEU A 156 36.06 7.84 27.83
N SER A 157 36.92 7.44 28.76
CA SER A 157 37.62 8.35 29.67
C SER A 157 38.86 8.97 29.03
N THR A 158 38.99 10.30 29.07
CA THR A 158 40.22 11.03 28.71
C THR A 158 41.31 10.78 29.79
N PRO A 159 42.63 10.85 29.49
CA PRO A 159 43.28 11.72 28.50
C PRO A 159 44.24 11.01 27.52
N THR A 160 43.97 9.76 27.16
CA THR A 160 44.82 8.98 26.24
C THR A 160 44.42 9.18 24.78
N ARG A 161 45.40 9.26 23.85
CA ARG A 161 45.12 9.20 22.40
C ARG A 161 44.49 7.84 22.07
N SER A 162 43.26 7.84 21.56
CA SER A 162 42.57 6.63 21.12
C SER A 162 41.60 6.94 19.98
N THR A 163 41.79 6.28 18.83
CA THR A 163 40.69 6.08 17.88
C THR A 163 39.57 5.35 18.60
N ILE A 164 38.32 5.81 18.45
CA ILE A 164 37.15 5.05 18.89
C ILE A 164 36.77 4.14 17.72
N PRO A 165 37.08 2.83 17.74
CA PRO A 165 36.53 1.93 16.74
C PRO A 165 35.01 1.94 16.90
N ALA A 166 34.28 2.21 15.82
CA ALA A 166 32.84 2.04 15.83
C ALA A 166 32.52 0.58 16.17
N VAL A 167 31.68 0.36 17.18
CA VAL A 167 31.10 -0.97 17.39
C VAL A 167 30.15 -1.21 16.22
N ARG A 168 30.52 -2.16 15.37
CA ARG A 168 29.69 -2.68 14.27
C ARG A 168 28.33 -3.09 14.85
N VAL A 169 27.21 -2.50 14.39
CA VAL A 169 25.80 -3.00 14.49
C VAL A 169 24.83 -1.87 14.03
N PHE A 170 23.75 -2.06 13.27
CA PHE A 170 23.19 -3.20 12.49
C PHE A 170 22.28 -2.66 11.36
N GLU A 171 21.75 -3.57 10.54
CA GLU A 171 20.54 -3.37 9.73
C GLU A 171 19.38 -2.87 10.60
N ASP A 172 18.80 -1.71 10.27
CA ASP A 172 17.53 -1.27 10.87
C ASP A 172 16.62 -0.73 9.77
N ARG A 173 15.39 -1.23 9.72
CA ARG A 173 14.43 -0.99 8.64
C ARG A 173 13.86 0.42 8.82
N ILE A 174 14.47 1.43 8.17
CA ILE A 174 14.01 2.84 8.20
C ILE A 174 12.73 2.98 7.35
N SER A 175 11.66 2.32 7.78
CA SER A 175 10.32 2.44 7.19
C SER A 175 9.60 3.63 7.81
N THR A 176 9.91 4.85 7.36
CA THR A 176 9.08 6.03 7.64
C THR A 176 8.65 6.69 6.34
N PRO A 177 7.34 6.88 6.11
CA PRO A 177 6.85 7.53 4.90
C PRO A 177 7.12 9.03 4.92
N GLY A 178 7.64 9.56 3.81
CA GLY A 178 7.65 10.99 3.50
C GLY A 178 8.84 11.83 3.99
N TYR A 179 9.68 12.23 3.04
CA TYR A 179 10.44 13.50 2.99
C TYR A 179 11.43 13.86 4.10
N ARG A 180 11.68 13.03 5.10
CA ARG A 180 12.69 13.32 6.14
C ARG A 180 13.63 12.14 6.32
N GLN A 181 14.90 12.37 6.02
CA GLN A 181 15.96 11.37 6.12
C GLN A 181 17.13 11.99 6.89
N ARG A 182 16.85 12.51 8.10
CA ARG A 182 17.86 13.18 8.92
C ARG A 182 18.43 12.24 9.97
N ILE A 183 19.72 11.98 9.82
CA ILE A 183 20.53 11.35 10.86
C ILE A 183 21.15 12.46 11.71
N TYR A 184 20.87 12.40 13.00
CA TYR A 184 21.49 13.23 14.02
C TYR A 184 22.62 12.41 14.66
N TYR A 185 23.85 12.92 14.63
CA TYR A 185 24.98 12.32 15.33
C TYR A 185 25.44 13.27 16.43
N GLU A 186 25.42 12.82 17.67
CA GLU A 186 25.75 13.60 18.85
C GLU A 186 27.09 13.16 19.45
N VAL A 187 27.89 14.14 19.86
CA VAL A 187 29.10 13.95 20.66
C VAL A 187 28.89 14.73 21.95
N ARG A 188 28.84 14.05 23.09
CA ARG A 188 28.72 14.67 24.42
C ARG A 188 30.05 14.64 25.15
N PHE A 189 30.32 15.71 25.89
CA PHE A 189 31.53 15.92 26.66
C PHE A 189 31.14 16.22 28.10
N TYR A 190 31.33 15.26 28.99
CA TYR A 190 30.91 15.38 30.39
C TYR A 190 32.04 15.93 31.26
N CYS A 191 31.67 16.80 32.19
CA CYS A 191 32.49 17.11 33.35
C CYS A 191 32.15 16.09 34.46
N ASP A 192 33.13 15.36 34.97
CA ASP A 192 32.92 14.44 36.10
C ASP A 192 33.04 15.15 37.48
N ASP A 193 33.00 16.50 37.51
CA ASP A 193 32.93 17.28 38.76
C ASP A 193 31.50 17.36 39.30
N SER A 194 31.39 17.22 40.61
CA SER A 194 30.22 17.48 41.45
C SER A 194 29.54 18.85 41.27
N ASN A 195 30.28 19.86 40.82
CA ASN A 195 29.75 21.23 40.62
C ASN A 195 29.50 21.62 39.15
N GLY A 196 29.77 20.73 38.19
CA GLY A 196 29.65 21.03 36.75
C GLY A 196 30.79 21.91 36.21
N PHE A 197 30.56 22.61 35.09
CA PHE A 197 31.55 23.55 34.52
C PHE A 197 31.65 24.85 35.33
N ASP A 198 32.86 25.43 35.47
CA ASP A 198 33.10 26.70 36.16
C ASP A 198 33.14 27.94 35.22
N GLU A 199 32.58 29.06 35.69
CA GLU A 199 32.38 30.31 34.93
C GLU A 199 33.68 30.90 34.32
N ALA A 200 34.82 30.70 34.97
CA ALA A 200 36.11 31.28 34.55
C ALA A 200 36.92 30.41 33.58
N LEU A 201 36.63 29.10 33.50
CA LEU A 201 37.47 28.10 32.82
C LEU A 201 36.66 27.04 32.03
N SER A 202 35.42 27.36 31.66
CA SER A 202 34.54 26.58 30.75
C SER A 202 35.08 26.54 29.31
N ARG A 203 36.25 25.94 29.12
CA ARG A 203 37.17 26.28 28.04
C ARG A 203 38.03 25.07 27.60
N TRP A 204 37.65 24.46 26.47
CA TRP A 204 38.45 23.53 25.65
C TRP A 204 39.76 24.13 25.09
N ASN A 205 40.94 23.65 25.49
CA ASN A 205 42.21 24.09 24.91
C ASN A 205 43.14 22.93 24.53
N SER A 206 43.64 22.94 23.30
CA SER A 206 44.84 22.20 22.90
C SER A 206 46.02 23.18 22.94
N LEU A 207 47.07 22.85 23.69
CA LEU A 207 48.19 23.78 23.92
C LEU A 207 49.11 23.98 22.70
N ASN A 208 48.96 23.18 21.63
CA ASN A 208 49.69 23.34 20.35
C ASN A 208 48.89 22.70 19.20
N TYR A 209 48.24 23.53 18.37
CA TYR A 209 47.49 23.11 17.18
C TYR A 209 48.40 22.63 16.04
N THR A 210 47.88 21.73 15.20
CA THR A 210 48.48 21.38 13.90
C THR A 210 47.42 21.25 12.81
N ASP A 211 47.80 21.46 11.55
CA ASP A 211 46.95 21.29 10.35
C ASP A 211 46.52 19.83 10.09
N THR A 212 46.51 18.97 11.12
CA THR A 212 46.17 17.54 11.05
C THR A 212 45.09 17.12 12.04
N ASP A 213 44.62 18.04 12.88
CA ASP A 213 43.60 17.81 13.91
C ASP A 213 42.19 17.86 13.30
N HIS A 214 41.36 16.84 13.54
CA HIS A 214 40.01 16.72 12.95
C HIS A 214 39.02 15.85 13.74
N PHE A 215 37.73 16.12 13.52
CA PHE A 215 36.59 15.26 13.77
C PHE A 215 36.12 14.66 12.43
N LYS A 216 36.28 13.36 12.23
CA LYS A 216 35.89 12.70 10.97
C LYS A 216 34.83 11.63 11.20
N ILE A 217 33.74 11.70 10.45
CA ILE A 217 32.63 10.75 10.47
C ILE A 217 32.54 10.08 9.10
N ASP A 218 32.73 8.76 9.07
CA ASP A 218 32.63 7.94 7.88
C ASP A 218 31.31 7.17 7.87
N PHE A 219 30.49 7.39 6.84
CA PHE A 219 29.24 6.69 6.57
C PHE A 219 29.37 5.75 5.37
N GLU A 220 28.63 4.64 5.43
CA GLU A 220 28.24 3.80 4.31
C GLU A 220 26.72 3.93 4.15
N LEU A 221 26.26 4.08 2.92
CA LEU A 221 24.85 4.03 2.55
C LEU A 221 24.70 2.88 1.55
N THR A 222 24.32 1.71 2.04
CA THR A 222 24.12 0.54 1.18
C THR A 222 22.69 0.54 0.66
N VAL A 223 22.55 0.65 -0.66
CA VAL A 223 21.30 0.31 -1.34
C VAL A 223 21.15 -1.20 -1.26
N VAL A 224 20.06 -1.65 -0.63
CA VAL A 224 19.79 -3.07 -0.46
C VAL A 224 18.94 -3.52 -1.64
N ASN A 225 19.58 -4.04 -2.69
CA ASN A 225 18.90 -4.92 -3.62
C ASN A 225 18.60 -6.25 -2.90
N SER A 226 17.59 -6.99 -3.34
CA SER A 226 17.35 -8.38 -2.90
C SER A 226 18.64 -9.22 -3.00
N PRO A 227 19.17 -9.76 -1.86
CA PRO A 227 20.35 -10.62 -1.89
C PRO A 227 20.13 -11.90 -2.69
N ALA A 228 21.21 -12.50 -3.20
CA ALA A 228 21.13 -13.82 -3.82
C ALA A 228 20.63 -14.86 -2.80
N GLY A 229 19.53 -15.55 -3.12
CA GLY A 229 18.82 -16.45 -2.20
C GLY A 229 17.69 -15.80 -1.39
N THR A 230 17.23 -14.61 -1.74
CA THR A 230 16.00 -14.00 -1.19
C THR A 230 14.74 -14.79 -1.53
N TYR A 231 14.73 -15.38 -2.73
CA TYR A 231 13.66 -16.20 -3.29
C TYR A 231 14.18 -17.63 -3.48
N GLU A 232 13.30 -18.62 -3.61
CA GLU A 232 13.69 -20.04 -3.74
C GLU A 232 14.53 -20.32 -5.00
N GLY A 233 14.40 -19.47 -6.01
CA GLY A 233 15.21 -19.53 -7.23
C GLY A 233 14.84 -18.44 -8.24
N GLY A 234 15.41 -18.57 -9.43
CA GLY A 234 15.16 -17.67 -10.56
C GLY A 234 16.05 -16.43 -10.61
N SER A 235 15.93 -15.69 -11.71
CA SER A 235 16.64 -14.42 -11.99
C SER A 235 15.69 -13.23 -12.18
N GLY A 236 14.38 -13.44 -11.98
CA GLY A 236 13.34 -12.42 -12.16
C GLY A 236 13.05 -12.07 -13.62
N THR A 237 13.54 -12.88 -14.57
CA THR A 237 13.30 -12.70 -16.01
C THR A 237 12.04 -13.44 -16.47
N ALA A 238 11.52 -13.14 -17.65
CA ALA A 238 10.29 -13.77 -18.14
C ALA A 238 10.46 -15.29 -18.38
N GLU A 239 11.66 -15.72 -18.75
CA GLU A 239 12.04 -17.11 -18.97
C GLU A 239 12.51 -17.84 -17.70
N ASP A 240 12.91 -17.10 -16.65
CA ASP A 240 13.40 -17.60 -15.38
C ASP A 240 12.93 -16.69 -14.21
N PRO A 241 11.63 -16.73 -13.86
CA PRO A 241 11.02 -15.88 -12.84
C PRO A 241 11.50 -16.20 -11.43
N PHE A 242 11.43 -15.23 -10.51
CA PHE A 242 11.67 -15.47 -9.09
C PHE A 242 10.60 -16.40 -8.50
N LEU A 243 11.04 -17.40 -7.75
CA LEU A 243 10.17 -18.44 -7.19
C LEU A 243 9.84 -18.16 -5.73
N ILE A 244 8.55 -18.17 -5.39
CA ILE A 244 8.03 -17.89 -4.05
C ILE A 244 7.42 -19.18 -3.48
N ALA A 245 8.09 -19.79 -2.51
CA ALA A 245 7.66 -21.02 -1.82
C ALA A 245 7.08 -20.75 -0.42
N ASP A 246 7.35 -19.60 0.18
CA ASP A 246 6.86 -19.27 1.51
C ASP A 246 6.53 -17.78 1.68
N ALA A 247 5.99 -17.47 2.86
CA ALA A 247 5.50 -16.15 3.20
C ALA A 247 6.60 -15.14 3.58
N ASP A 248 7.81 -15.57 3.97
CA ASP A 248 8.96 -14.66 4.18
C ASP A 248 9.56 -14.25 2.83
N GLN A 249 9.58 -15.17 1.86
CA GLN A 249 9.91 -14.89 0.46
C GLN A 249 8.87 -13.96 -0.18
N LEU A 250 7.58 -14.12 0.15
CA LEU A 250 6.53 -13.21 -0.31
C LEU A 250 6.61 -11.82 0.34
N ASP A 251 6.84 -11.75 1.66
CA ASP A 251 7.13 -10.48 2.36
C ASP A 251 8.34 -9.78 1.74
N SER A 252 9.34 -10.56 1.28
CA SER A 252 10.53 -10.03 0.60
C SER A 252 10.19 -9.32 -0.71
N VAL A 253 9.21 -9.80 -1.50
CA VAL A 253 8.71 -9.05 -2.66
C VAL A 253 8.25 -7.65 -2.24
N GLY A 254 7.44 -7.54 -1.18
CA GLY A 254 6.98 -6.27 -0.63
C GLY A 254 8.09 -5.35 -0.09
N ASN A 255 9.24 -5.92 0.28
CA ASN A 255 10.41 -5.21 0.81
C ASN A 255 11.36 -4.67 -0.26
N TYR A 256 11.40 -5.29 -1.45
CA TYR A 256 12.36 -4.99 -2.52
C TYR A 256 11.67 -4.38 -3.76
N PRO A 257 11.32 -3.07 -3.72
CA PRO A 257 10.60 -2.41 -4.81
C PRO A 257 11.39 -2.31 -6.13
N GLU A 258 12.71 -2.52 -6.11
CA GLU A 258 13.54 -2.68 -7.31
C GLU A 258 13.29 -3.99 -8.09
N ASP A 259 12.59 -4.96 -7.49
CA ASP A 259 12.12 -6.16 -8.18
C ASP A 259 10.69 -6.00 -8.74
N TYR A 260 10.03 -4.85 -8.60
CA TYR A 260 8.64 -4.65 -9.05
C TYR A 260 8.44 -4.66 -10.57
N ASP A 261 9.51 -4.60 -11.37
CA ASP A 261 9.52 -4.81 -12.83
C ASP A 261 9.83 -6.26 -13.22
N LYS A 262 10.07 -7.15 -12.25
CA LYS A 262 10.47 -8.56 -12.44
C LYS A 262 9.28 -9.50 -12.53
N HIS A 263 9.58 -10.74 -12.89
CA HIS A 263 8.60 -11.82 -13.00
C HIS A 263 8.69 -12.73 -11.77
N PHE A 264 7.53 -13.09 -11.22
CA PHE A 264 7.37 -13.94 -10.04
C PHE A 264 6.41 -15.10 -10.30
N GLU A 265 6.75 -16.28 -9.78
CA GLU A 265 5.88 -17.46 -9.76
C GLU A 265 5.79 -18.02 -8.34
N VAL A 266 4.56 -18.24 -7.85
CA VAL A 266 4.31 -18.97 -6.60
C VAL A 266 4.44 -20.48 -6.89
N ILE A 267 5.08 -21.23 -6.00
CA ILE A 267 5.37 -22.67 -6.19
C ILE A 267 4.94 -23.57 -5.01
N ASP A 268 4.39 -23.00 -3.95
CA ASP A 268 3.72 -23.71 -2.86
C ASP A 268 2.60 -22.83 -2.28
N ASP A 269 1.69 -23.39 -1.49
CA ASP A 269 0.62 -22.62 -0.82
C ASP A 269 1.17 -21.77 0.34
N ILE A 270 0.69 -20.53 0.49
CA ILE A 270 1.31 -19.51 1.36
C ILE A 270 0.37 -19.09 2.51
N ASP A 271 0.74 -19.46 3.75
CA ASP A 271 0.05 -19.04 5.00
C ASP A 271 0.51 -17.66 5.51
N LEU A 272 -0.38 -16.65 5.38
CA LEU A 272 -0.22 -15.31 5.94
C LEU A 272 -0.97 -15.08 7.26
N SER A 273 -1.67 -16.09 7.82
CA SER A 273 -2.51 -15.95 9.03
C SER A 273 -1.76 -15.48 10.28
N LYS A 274 -0.44 -15.67 10.32
CA LYS A 274 0.47 -15.23 11.39
C LYS A 274 0.98 -13.80 11.21
N ARG A 275 0.63 -13.13 10.11
CA ARG A 275 1.06 -11.77 9.74
C ARG A 275 -0.11 -10.80 9.78
N SER A 276 0.20 -9.51 9.95
CA SER A 276 -0.79 -8.43 9.85
C SER A 276 -0.09 -7.20 9.30
N TYR A 277 -0.66 -6.61 8.26
CA TYR A 277 -0.10 -5.49 7.53
C TYR A 277 -0.90 -4.21 7.83
N SER A 278 -0.24 -3.05 7.74
CA SER A 278 -0.86 -1.72 7.92
C SER A 278 -1.06 -0.97 6.59
N GLU A 279 -0.70 -1.59 5.48
CA GLU A 279 -0.68 -1.08 4.12
C GLU A 279 -0.81 -2.26 3.14
N ALA A 280 -0.79 -2.01 1.83
CA ALA A 280 -0.73 -3.10 0.84
C ALA A 280 0.57 -3.91 0.94
N LEU A 281 0.52 -5.20 0.61
CA LEU A 281 1.67 -6.09 0.70
C LEU A 281 2.75 -5.74 -0.33
N ILE A 282 2.35 -5.57 -1.59
CA ILE A 282 3.21 -5.23 -2.73
C ILE A 282 2.78 -3.87 -3.29
N ALA A 283 3.71 -3.05 -3.74
CA ALA A 283 3.47 -1.69 -4.22
C ALA A 283 2.55 -0.81 -3.32
N PRO A 284 2.74 -0.77 -1.99
CA PRO A 284 2.03 0.16 -1.11
C PRO A 284 2.35 1.63 -1.39
N ASP A 285 1.43 2.51 -1.00
CA ASP A 285 1.60 3.96 -1.12
C ASP A 285 2.76 4.47 -0.23
N GLY A 286 3.51 5.45 -0.72
CA GLY A 286 4.72 5.98 -0.07
C GLY A 286 4.47 7.15 0.90
N SER A 287 3.28 7.74 0.92
CA SER A 287 2.96 8.89 1.78
C SER A 287 1.46 9.13 1.94
N GLY A 288 1.04 9.72 3.07
CA GLY A 288 -0.31 10.27 3.25
C GLY A 288 -0.53 11.61 2.53
N SER A 289 -0.08 11.74 1.28
CA SER A 289 -0.32 12.93 0.44
C SER A 289 -1.30 12.62 -0.70
N SER A 290 -1.74 13.63 -1.44
CA SER A 290 -2.79 13.46 -2.45
C SER A 290 -2.30 12.65 -3.66
N GLY A 291 -2.66 11.36 -3.69
CA GLY A 291 -2.37 10.44 -4.79
C GLY A 291 -1.11 9.61 -4.56
N PHE A 292 -1.05 8.46 -5.24
CA PHE A 292 -0.02 7.45 -5.05
C PHE A 292 1.41 7.97 -5.21
N GLN A 293 2.24 7.72 -4.20
CA GLN A 293 3.66 8.08 -4.12
C GLN A 293 4.58 6.87 -3.87
N GLY A 294 4.05 5.65 -3.95
CA GLY A 294 4.86 4.42 -3.92
C GLY A 294 5.53 4.14 -5.27
N THR A 295 6.31 3.05 -5.32
CA THR A 295 6.75 2.43 -6.57
C THR A 295 5.66 1.45 -7.01
N ALA A 296 5.10 1.62 -8.21
CA ALA A 296 4.05 0.74 -8.72
C ALA A 296 4.62 -0.61 -9.17
N PHE A 297 3.82 -1.67 -9.07
CA PHE A 297 4.16 -2.98 -9.64
C PHE A 297 3.96 -2.97 -11.15
N THR A 298 4.97 -3.36 -11.93
CA THR A 298 4.96 -3.31 -13.41
C THR A 298 5.31 -4.63 -14.09
N GLY A 299 5.87 -5.58 -13.35
CA GLY A 299 6.22 -6.92 -13.83
C GLY A 299 5.04 -7.89 -13.93
N SER A 300 5.29 -9.18 -13.66
CA SER A 300 4.23 -10.19 -13.64
C SER A 300 4.23 -11.03 -12.37
N PHE A 301 3.06 -11.29 -11.83
CA PHE A 301 2.88 -12.20 -10.70
C PHE A 301 1.95 -13.34 -11.13
N ASP A 302 2.47 -14.57 -11.14
CA ASP A 302 1.73 -15.79 -11.45
C ASP A 302 1.58 -16.65 -10.20
N GLY A 303 0.36 -16.76 -9.68
CA GLY A 303 0.08 -17.64 -8.52
C GLY A 303 0.10 -19.13 -8.86
N LYS A 304 0.21 -19.52 -10.14
CA LYS A 304 0.28 -20.90 -10.65
C LYS A 304 -0.86 -21.86 -10.24
N GLY A 305 -1.88 -21.35 -9.56
CA GLY A 305 -2.98 -22.12 -8.98
C GLY A 305 -2.81 -22.47 -7.50
N HIS A 306 -1.74 -21.99 -6.86
CA HIS A 306 -1.54 -22.05 -5.42
C HIS A 306 -2.42 -21.04 -4.68
N VAL A 307 -2.74 -21.36 -3.43
CA VAL A 307 -3.54 -20.53 -2.53
C VAL A 307 -2.64 -19.68 -1.65
N ILE A 308 -2.95 -18.39 -1.54
CA ILE A 308 -2.38 -17.48 -0.54
C ILE A 308 -3.47 -17.20 0.49
N GLU A 309 -3.35 -17.74 1.70
CA GLU A 309 -4.40 -17.70 2.73
C GLU A 309 -4.10 -16.66 3.83
N GLY A 310 -5.16 -16.08 4.40
CA GLY A 310 -5.10 -15.33 5.65
C GLY A 310 -4.56 -13.90 5.57
N LEU A 311 -4.40 -13.31 4.38
CA LEU A 311 -3.96 -11.92 4.20
C LEU A 311 -4.81 -10.95 5.06
N THR A 312 -4.19 -10.31 6.05
CA THR A 312 -4.88 -9.37 6.93
C THR A 312 -4.25 -7.98 6.87
N ILE A 313 -4.97 -7.01 6.30
CA ILE A 313 -4.60 -5.60 6.25
C ILE A 313 -5.50 -4.80 7.20
N ARG A 314 -4.91 -4.06 8.14
CA ARG A 314 -5.61 -3.22 9.12
C ARG A 314 -4.92 -1.88 9.24
N THR A 315 -5.48 -0.85 8.61
CA THR A 315 -4.84 0.47 8.64
C THR A 315 -5.06 1.17 10.00
N PRO A 316 -4.04 1.83 10.57
CA PRO A 316 -4.27 2.92 11.48
C PRO A 316 -4.90 4.12 10.74
N PHE A 317 -5.48 5.05 11.49
CA PHE A 317 -6.07 6.27 10.91
C PHE A 317 -5.03 7.04 10.07
N ASP A 318 -5.47 7.63 8.96
CA ASP A 318 -4.71 8.53 8.08
C ASP A 318 -3.38 7.98 7.52
N SER A 319 -3.30 6.68 7.23
CA SER A 319 -2.02 5.99 6.93
C SER A 319 -1.80 5.54 5.48
N SER A 320 -2.82 5.05 4.77
CA SER A 320 -2.67 4.58 3.38
C SER A 320 -4.01 4.58 2.63
N ASP A 321 -3.98 5.11 1.40
CA ASP A 321 -5.14 5.28 0.52
C ASP A 321 -5.26 4.19 -0.56
N TYR A 322 -4.41 3.16 -0.51
CA TYR A 322 -4.28 2.11 -1.53
C TYR A 322 -4.09 0.75 -0.87
N LEU A 323 -5.19 0.03 -0.62
CA LEU A 323 -5.22 -1.23 0.14
C LEU A 323 -5.59 -2.44 -0.73
N GLY A 324 -4.75 -3.47 -0.67
CA GLY A 324 -4.87 -4.72 -1.40
C GLY A 324 -3.63 -5.58 -1.23
N PHE A 325 -3.62 -6.77 -1.84
CA PHE A 325 -2.37 -7.52 -2.05
C PHE A 325 -1.37 -6.67 -2.86
N PHE A 326 -1.84 -5.95 -3.88
CA PHE A 326 -1.13 -4.84 -4.52
C PHE A 326 -1.76 -3.48 -4.18
N GLY A 327 -0.94 -2.46 -3.87
CA GLY A 327 -1.40 -1.08 -3.73
C GLY A 327 -1.65 -0.42 -5.08
N ARG A 328 -0.65 -0.41 -5.97
CA ARG A 328 -0.82 0.03 -7.36
C ARG A 328 -0.07 -0.84 -8.37
N CYS A 329 -0.75 -1.16 -9.47
CA CYS A 329 -0.16 -1.82 -10.64
C CYS A 329 -0.22 -0.91 -11.88
N GLU A 330 0.84 -0.91 -12.69
CA GLU A 330 0.90 -0.21 -13.98
C GLU A 330 1.50 -1.12 -15.05
N THR A 331 0.80 -1.34 -16.16
CA THR A 331 1.22 -2.25 -17.26
C THR A 331 1.50 -3.72 -16.85
N ALA A 332 1.18 -4.09 -15.61
CA ALA A 332 1.49 -5.39 -15.03
C ALA A 332 0.59 -6.53 -15.55
N GLN A 333 1.03 -7.77 -15.28
CA GLN A 333 0.27 -8.99 -15.52
C GLN A 333 0.05 -9.76 -14.21
N LEU A 334 -1.20 -9.80 -13.74
CA LEU A 334 -1.59 -10.54 -12.54
C LEU A 334 -2.39 -11.77 -12.98
N LYS A 335 -1.90 -12.99 -12.70
CA LYS A 335 -2.56 -14.22 -13.16
C LYS A 335 -2.53 -15.37 -12.16
N ASN A 336 -3.57 -16.20 -12.19
CA ASN A 336 -3.69 -17.42 -11.38
C ASN A 336 -3.53 -17.19 -9.86
N ILE A 337 -3.93 -16.01 -9.36
CA ILE A 337 -3.78 -15.60 -7.96
C ILE A 337 -5.06 -15.95 -7.21
N PHE A 338 -4.98 -16.88 -6.26
CA PHE A 338 -6.10 -17.26 -5.41
C PHE A 338 -5.84 -16.76 -3.99
N LEU A 339 -6.65 -15.81 -3.51
CA LEU A 339 -6.56 -15.33 -2.12
C LEU A 339 -7.74 -15.89 -1.32
N GLU A 340 -7.45 -16.65 -0.26
CA GLU A 340 -8.47 -17.12 0.67
C GLU A 340 -8.34 -16.44 2.05
N ASP A 341 -9.47 -16.32 2.74
CA ASP A 341 -9.59 -15.64 4.04
C ASP A 341 -9.01 -14.20 4.11
N CYS A 342 -8.99 -13.49 2.98
CA CYS A 342 -8.49 -12.13 2.91
C CYS A 342 -9.36 -11.14 3.72
N VAL A 343 -8.75 -10.32 4.56
CA VAL A 343 -9.42 -9.32 5.40
C VAL A 343 -8.78 -7.95 5.25
N ILE A 344 -9.53 -6.98 4.74
CA ILE A 344 -9.11 -5.56 4.72
C ILE A 344 -10.03 -4.76 5.63
N ALA A 345 -9.45 -4.12 6.65
CA ALA A 345 -10.14 -3.14 7.50
C ALA A 345 -9.49 -1.77 7.33
N ALA A 346 -10.18 -0.90 6.57
CA ALA A 346 -9.72 0.43 6.21
C ALA A 346 -10.31 1.51 7.12
N ARG A 347 -9.43 2.34 7.68
CA ARG A 347 -9.73 3.46 8.58
C ARG A 347 -9.10 4.79 8.11
N SER A 348 -8.81 4.90 6.82
CA SER A 348 -8.39 6.15 6.18
C SER A 348 -9.54 6.72 5.36
N THR A 349 -9.49 8.03 5.10
CA THR A 349 -10.40 8.68 4.14
C THR A 349 -9.87 8.54 2.72
N ASN A 350 -10.70 8.75 1.70
CA ASN A 350 -10.34 8.73 0.27
C ASN A 350 -9.69 7.41 -0.24
N THR A 351 -9.80 6.34 0.55
CA THR A 351 -9.12 5.07 0.29
C THR A 351 -9.70 4.35 -0.92
N LYS A 352 -8.82 3.70 -1.68
CA LYS A 352 -9.13 2.71 -2.72
C LYS A 352 -8.85 1.34 -2.12
N ILE A 353 -9.80 0.42 -2.26
CA ILE A 353 -9.75 -0.91 -1.64
C ILE A 353 -10.12 -1.96 -2.68
N GLY A 354 -9.22 -2.91 -2.91
CA GLY A 354 -9.50 -4.15 -3.62
C GLY A 354 -8.58 -5.24 -3.10
N CYS A 355 -9.13 -6.40 -2.73
CA CYS A 355 -8.33 -7.44 -2.06
C CYS A 355 -7.16 -7.92 -2.91
N LEU A 356 -7.30 -7.96 -4.23
CA LEU A 356 -6.18 -8.19 -5.14
C LEU A 356 -5.40 -6.91 -5.40
N SER A 357 -6.05 -5.83 -5.85
CA SER A 357 -5.36 -4.55 -6.04
C SER A 357 -6.21 -3.31 -5.78
N ALA A 358 -5.61 -2.27 -5.18
CA ALA A 358 -6.33 -1.04 -4.92
C ALA A 358 -6.51 -0.17 -6.18
N SER A 359 -5.47 -0.09 -7.03
CA SER A 359 -5.47 0.76 -8.22
C SER A 359 -4.66 0.15 -9.37
N ASN A 360 -5.27 0.01 -10.54
CA ASN A 360 -4.65 -0.54 -11.74
C ASN A 360 -4.63 0.47 -12.89
N TYR A 361 -3.52 0.52 -13.65
CA TYR A 361 -3.43 1.22 -14.94
C TYR A 361 -2.89 0.28 -16.01
N VAL A 362 -3.56 0.20 -17.17
CA VAL A 362 -3.15 -0.66 -18.31
C VAL A 362 -2.79 -2.11 -17.91
N THR A 363 -3.35 -2.59 -16.80
CA THR A 363 -2.99 -3.87 -16.16
C THR A 363 -3.92 -4.96 -16.63
N THR A 364 -3.38 -6.15 -16.91
CA THR A 364 -4.17 -7.35 -17.22
C THR A 364 -4.29 -8.21 -15.98
N VAL A 365 -5.52 -8.56 -15.62
CA VAL A 365 -5.84 -9.46 -14.50
C VAL A 365 -6.59 -10.67 -15.06
N SER A 366 -6.05 -11.88 -14.87
CA SER A 366 -6.65 -13.08 -15.48
C SER A 366 -6.61 -14.31 -14.58
N ASN A 367 -7.73 -15.02 -14.45
CA ASN A 367 -7.80 -16.22 -13.59
C ASN A 367 -7.47 -15.92 -12.12
N CYS A 368 -8.00 -14.83 -11.57
CA CYS A 368 -7.76 -14.44 -10.18
C CYS A 368 -9.07 -14.50 -9.37
N HIS A 369 -9.02 -15.18 -8.24
CA HIS A 369 -10.19 -15.49 -7.41
C HIS A 369 -9.92 -15.10 -5.96
N VAL A 370 -10.86 -14.40 -5.33
CA VAL A 370 -10.70 -13.97 -3.94
C VAL A 370 -11.92 -14.33 -3.11
N LYS A 371 -11.69 -14.99 -1.98
CA LYS A 371 -12.64 -15.08 -0.86
C LYS A 371 -12.22 -14.10 0.22
N GLY A 372 -13.09 -13.17 0.60
CA GLY A 372 -12.66 -12.12 1.52
C GLY A 372 -13.73 -11.27 2.20
N ARG A 373 -13.26 -10.39 3.09
CA ARG A 373 -14.07 -9.51 3.93
C ARG A 373 -13.48 -8.11 3.96
N ILE A 374 -14.18 -7.15 3.35
CA ILE A 374 -13.79 -5.74 3.31
C ILE A 374 -14.64 -4.94 4.30
N PHE A 375 -13.97 -4.14 5.13
CA PHE A 375 -14.58 -3.20 6.06
C PHE A 375 -14.07 -1.80 5.79
N GLY A 376 -14.89 -0.96 5.15
CA GLY A 376 -14.68 0.49 5.07
C GLY A 376 -15.28 1.15 6.32
N ASP A 377 -14.45 1.46 7.31
CA ASP A 377 -14.89 2.10 8.56
C ASP A 377 -15.01 3.63 8.43
N ASP A 378 -14.39 4.25 7.42
CA ASP A 378 -14.38 5.70 7.17
C ASP A 378 -14.81 6.02 5.72
N SER A 379 -14.72 7.28 5.29
CA SER A 379 -15.14 7.72 3.95
C SER A 379 -14.21 7.23 2.85
N VAL A 380 -14.62 6.16 2.16
CA VAL A 380 -13.82 5.45 1.14
C VAL A 380 -14.25 5.83 -0.28
N SER A 381 -13.28 6.03 -1.18
CA SER A 381 -13.56 6.53 -2.54
C SER A 381 -13.94 5.42 -3.51
N TYR A 382 -13.22 4.29 -3.49
CA TYR A 382 -13.48 3.17 -4.40
C TYR A 382 -13.30 1.84 -3.68
N VAL A 383 -14.35 1.03 -3.65
CA VAL A 383 -14.34 -0.30 -3.02
C VAL A 383 -14.79 -1.34 -4.03
N GLY A 384 -13.92 -2.31 -4.32
CA GLY A 384 -14.28 -3.53 -5.04
C GLY A 384 -13.80 -4.75 -4.29
N GLY A 385 -14.47 -5.90 -4.43
CA GLY A 385 -14.00 -7.14 -3.83
C GLY A 385 -12.62 -7.56 -4.35
N LEU A 386 -12.39 -7.44 -5.66
CA LEU A 386 -11.11 -7.75 -6.31
C LEU A 386 -10.27 -6.50 -6.53
N ILE A 387 -10.84 -5.47 -7.17
CA ILE A 387 -10.13 -4.24 -7.56
C ILE A 387 -10.84 -2.98 -7.07
N GLY A 388 -10.13 -2.08 -6.40
CA GLY A 388 -10.66 -0.76 -6.03
C GLY A 388 -11.00 0.08 -7.26
N ILE A 389 -10.00 0.47 -8.05
CA ILE A 389 -10.20 1.18 -9.32
C ILE A 389 -9.27 0.66 -10.43
N SER A 390 -9.80 0.53 -11.65
CA SER A 390 -9.01 0.26 -12.85
C SER A 390 -9.15 1.37 -13.88
N GLN A 391 -8.04 1.99 -14.29
CA GLN A 391 -8.02 3.19 -15.12
C GLN A 391 -7.25 2.95 -16.41
N THR A 392 -7.88 3.22 -17.55
CA THR A 392 -7.25 3.26 -18.88
C THR A 392 -6.71 1.92 -19.37
N GLY A 393 -7.45 1.26 -20.26
CA GLY A 393 -6.91 0.28 -21.22
C GLY A 393 -6.46 -1.08 -20.66
N GLY A 394 -6.71 -1.36 -19.38
CA GLY A 394 -6.51 -2.69 -18.83
C GLY A 394 -7.63 -3.67 -19.19
N SER A 395 -7.50 -4.93 -18.75
CA SER A 395 -8.53 -5.95 -18.92
C SER A 395 -8.65 -6.89 -17.72
N MET A 396 -9.85 -7.45 -17.52
CA MET A 396 -10.10 -8.55 -16.58
C MET A 396 -10.72 -9.75 -17.32
N TYR A 397 -10.21 -10.95 -17.05
CA TYR A 397 -10.73 -12.19 -17.62
C TYR A 397 -10.79 -13.32 -16.59
N ASN A 398 -11.90 -14.06 -16.53
CA ASN A 398 -12.05 -15.24 -15.65
C ASN A 398 -11.74 -14.93 -14.17
N CYS A 399 -12.35 -13.90 -13.59
CA CYS A 399 -12.04 -13.47 -12.22
C CYS A 399 -13.29 -13.43 -11.33
N SER A 400 -13.11 -13.63 -10.02
CA SER A 400 -14.24 -13.61 -9.08
C SER A 400 -13.91 -13.03 -7.72
N PHE A 401 -14.94 -12.52 -7.06
CA PHE A 401 -14.95 -12.26 -5.63
C PHE A 401 -16.12 -12.99 -4.96
N GLU A 402 -15.86 -13.53 -3.77
CA GLU A 402 -16.84 -14.15 -2.88
C GLU A 402 -16.68 -13.56 -1.47
N GLY A 403 -17.79 -13.16 -0.84
CA GLY A 403 -17.80 -12.82 0.60
C GLY A 403 -18.49 -11.51 0.96
N LEU A 404 -17.92 -10.74 1.90
CA LEU A 404 -18.57 -9.60 2.55
C LEU A 404 -17.90 -8.28 2.21
N ILE A 405 -18.67 -7.30 1.76
CA ILE A 405 -18.25 -5.90 1.65
C ILE A 405 -19.15 -5.05 2.55
N LYS A 406 -18.56 -4.39 3.55
CA LYS A 406 -19.29 -3.53 4.50
C LYS A 406 -18.68 -2.15 4.58
N VAL A 407 -19.44 -1.14 4.16
CA VAL A 407 -19.07 0.27 4.19
C VAL A 407 -19.99 1.01 5.17
N ARG A 408 -19.39 1.73 6.13
CA ARG A 408 -20.09 2.34 7.27
C ARG A 408 -20.32 3.85 7.14
N ASN A 409 -19.46 4.54 6.40
CA ASN A 409 -19.46 6.00 6.22
C ASN A 409 -19.53 6.36 4.72
N ASP A 410 -19.73 7.64 4.40
CA ASP A 410 -20.08 8.07 3.05
C ASP A 410 -19.00 7.68 2.02
N SER A 411 -19.42 7.13 0.88
CA SER A 411 -18.52 6.57 -0.13
C SER A 411 -18.89 7.02 -1.54
N ASN A 412 -17.93 7.13 -2.45
CA ASN A 412 -18.26 7.45 -3.83
C ASN A 412 -18.76 6.19 -4.57
N THR A 413 -17.94 5.14 -4.64
CA THR A 413 -18.17 4.04 -5.58
C THR A 413 -17.88 2.66 -4.96
N ILE A 414 -18.89 1.78 -4.94
CA ILE A 414 -18.81 0.42 -4.37
C ILE A 414 -19.31 -0.61 -5.38
N GLY A 415 -18.50 -1.63 -5.67
CA GLY A 415 -18.89 -2.79 -6.48
C GLY A 415 -18.54 -4.11 -5.81
N GLY A 416 -19.27 -5.19 -6.10
CA GLY A 416 -18.94 -6.52 -5.58
C GLY A 416 -17.58 -7.04 -6.05
N LEU A 417 -17.19 -6.76 -7.30
CA LEU A 417 -15.89 -7.17 -7.87
C LEU A 417 -14.96 -5.98 -8.11
N VAL A 418 -15.47 -4.90 -8.72
CA VAL A 418 -14.69 -3.72 -9.09
C VAL A 418 -15.38 -2.47 -8.59
N GLY A 419 -14.69 -1.59 -7.85
CA GLY A 419 -15.25 -0.30 -7.46
C GLY A 419 -15.51 0.56 -8.69
N GLY A 420 -14.46 1.15 -9.26
CA GLY A 420 -14.55 1.96 -10.48
C GLY A 420 -13.76 1.38 -11.65
N CYS A 421 -14.25 1.52 -12.88
CA CYS A 421 -13.45 1.26 -14.07
C CYS A 421 -13.62 2.31 -15.19
N VAL A 422 -12.52 2.62 -15.89
CA VAL A 422 -12.50 3.58 -17.01
C VAL A 422 -11.79 2.98 -18.23
N ASN A 423 -12.43 2.99 -19.41
CA ASN A 423 -11.88 2.39 -20.64
C ASN A 423 -11.39 0.94 -20.42
N TYR A 424 -12.24 0.11 -19.82
CA TYR A 424 -11.87 -1.24 -19.32
C TYR A 424 -12.73 -2.32 -19.98
N THR A 425 -12.12 -3.48 -20.26
CA THR A 425 -12.83 -4.68 -20.75
C THR A 425 -12.95 -5.71 -19.64
N LEU A 426 -14.15 -6.24 -19.42
CA LEU A 426 -14.47 -7.21 -18.39
C LEU A 426 -15.12 -8.44 -19.04
N ASN A 427 -14.57 -9.63 -18.86
CA ASN A 427 -15.15 -10.86 -19.44
C ASN A 427 -15.02 -12.09 -18.53
N LYS A 428 -16.07 -12.91 -18.46
CA LYS A 428 -16.12 -14.09 -17.56
C LYS A 428 -15.83 -13.71 -16.11
N CYS A 429 -16.55 -12.72 -15.59
CA CYS A 429 -16.28 -12.17 -14.27
C CYS A 429 -17.54 -12.21 -13.39
N ARG A 430 -17.41 -12.65 -12.13
CA ARG A 430 -18.54 -12.78 -11.20
C ARG A 430 -18.30 -12.14 -9.83
N ALA A 431 -19.38 -11.81 -9.14
CA ALA A 431 -19.37 -11.55 -7.70
C ALA A 431 -20.47 -12.37 -7.01
N ASP A 432 -20.13 -13.06 -5.94
CA ASP A 432 -21.10 -13.60 -4.96
C ASP A 432 -20.88 -12.84 -3.65
N VAL A 433 -21.70 -11.82 -3.39
CA VAL A 433 -21.37 -10.78 -2.41
C VAL A 433 -22.54 -10.45 -1.48
N ASN A 434 -22.25 -10.41 -0.18
CA ASN A 434 -23.07 -9.67 0.78
C ASN A 434 -22.53 -8.24 0.87
N LEU A 435 -23.21 -7.29 0.24
CA LEU A 435 -22.84 -5.88 0.15
C LEU A 435 -23.73 -5.06 1.10
N GLN A 436 -23.12 -4.39 2.07
CA GLN A 436 -23.82 -3.58 3.07
C GLN A 436 -23.30 -2.14 3.10
N THR A 437 -24.15 -1.16 2.75
CA THR A 437 -23.89 0.27 2.97
C THR A 437 -24.74 0.80 4.13
N SER A 438 -24.19 1.73 4.91
CA SER A 438 -24.86 2.29 6.11
C SER A 438 -25.15 3.78 6.03
N SER A 439 -24.76 4.40 4.91
CA SER A 439 -24.37 5.80 4.73
C SER A 439 -24.49 6.17 3.25
N SER A 440 -24.42 7.46 2.90
CA SER A 440 -24.62 7.87 1.50
C SER A 440 -23.53 7.31 0.60
N CYS A 441 -23.94 6.58 -0.43
CA CYS A 441 -23.04 6.08 -1.46
C CYS A 441 -23.55 6.49 -2.85
N ASN A 442 -22.72 7.14 -3.67
CA ASN A 442 -23.19 7.66 -4.95
C ASN A 442 -23.53 6.52 -5.93
N TYR A 443 -22.67 5.50 -6.00
CA TYR A 443 -22.79 4.38 -6.94
C TYR A 443 -22.57 3.04 -6.24
N VAL A 444 -23.57 2.16 -6.27
CA VAL A 444 -23.52 0.82 -5.66
C VAL A 444 -23.97 -0.23 -6.67
N GLY A 445 -23.08 -1.17 -7.02
CA GLY A 445 -23.38 -2.24 -7.97
C GLY A 445 -23.03 -3.63 -7.47
N GLY A 446 -23.83 -4.63 -7.82
CA GLY A 446 -23.53 -6.04 -7.49
C GLY A 446 -22.19 -6.53 -8.06
N LEU A 447 -21.77 -6.05 -9.24
CA LEU A 447 -20.48 -6.37 -9.86
C LEU A 447 -19.54 -5.16 -9.91
N ILE A 448 -20.01 -4.04 -10.47
CA ILE A 448 -19.21 -2.82 -10.69
C ILE A 448 -19.89 -1.61 -10.05
N GLY A 449 -19.20 -0.82 -9.24
CA GLY A 449 -19.80 0.43 -8.73
C GLY A 449 -20.06 1.44 -9.84
N GLN A 450 -19.02 1.84 -10.57
CA GLN A 450 -19.13 2.78 -11.69
C GLN A 450 -18.26 2.36 -12.88
N CYS A 451 -18.86 2.37 -14.08
CA CYS A 451 -18.17 2.16 -15.35
C CYS A 451 -18.27 3.40 -16.24
N VAL A 452 -17.12 4.01 -16.59
CA VAL A 452 -17.06 5.22 -17.44
C VAL A 452 -16.30 4.92 -18.74
N TYR A 453 -16.92 5.19 -19.88
CA TYR A 453 -16.40 4.80 -21.20
C TYR A 453 -16.06 3.29 -21.26
N GLY A 454 -16.95 2.45 -20.73
CA GLY A 454 -16.76 1.00 -20.74
C GLY A 454 -16.76 0.45 -22.16
N TYR A 455 -15.80 -0.42 -22.49
CA TYR A 455 -15.74 -1.09 -23.79
C TYR A 455 -15.77 -2.60 -23.60
N ASN A 456 -16.92 -3.21 -23.90
CA ASN A 456 -17.18 -4.66 -23.92
C ASN A 456 -17.17 -5.32 -22.52
N ILE A 457 -18.23 -5.12 -21.74
CA ILE A 457 -18.50 -5.92 -20.54
C ILE A 457 -19.41 -7.08 -20.95
N ARG A 458 -18.94 -8.33 -20.78
CA ARG A 458 -19.61 -9.48 -21.42
C ARG A 458 -19.40 -10.80 -20.69
N ARG A 459 -20.44 -11.63 -20.59
CA ARG A 459 -20.41 -12.89 -19.80
C ARG A 459 -19.99 -12.59 -18.36
N CYS A 460 -20.74 -11.73 -17.68
CA CYS A 460 -20.45 -11.33 -16.31
C CYS A 460 -21.72 -11.31 -15.48
N TYR A 461 -21.62 -11.62 -14.19
CA TYR A 461 -22.80 -11.73 -13.33
C TYR A 461 -22.59 -11.36 -11.87
N ALA A 462 -23.68 -11.05 -11.17
CA ALA A 462 -23.67 -10.75 -9.74
C ALA A 462 -24.80 -11.49 -9.00
N GLU A 463 -24.45 -12.08 -7.87
CA GLU A 463 -25.34 -12.79 -6.96
C GLU A 463 -25.00 -12.46 -5.50
N GLY A 464 -25.91 -12.80 -4.59
CA GLY A 464 -25.82 -12.49 -3.17
C GLY A 464 -26.86 -11.46 -2.74
N GLU A 465 -26.51 -10.60 -1.79
CA GLU A 465 -27.44 -9.69 -1.10
C GLU A 465 -26.88 -8.26 -1.10
N LEU A 466 -27.67 -7.29 -1.57
CA LEU A 466 -27.33 -5.87 -1.63
C LEU A 466 -28.23 -5.07 -0.68
N LYS A 467 -27.72 -4.78 0.52
CA LYS A 467 -28.37 -3.91 1.51
C LYS A 467 -27.82 -2.51 1.43
N SER A 468 -28.58 -1.62 0.81
CA SER A 468 -28.20 -0.23 0.57
C SER A 468 -29.01 0.74 1.44
N ARG A 469 -28.34 1.73 2.04
CA ARG A 469 -28.97 2.81 2.82
C ARG A 469 -28.52 4.15 2.27
N TYR A 470 -29.44 5.09 2.07
CA TYR A 470 -29.14 6.48 1.65
C TYR A 470 -28.29 6.64 0.38
N SER A 471 -28.12 5.58 -0.43
CA SER A 471 -27.30 5.59 -1.63
C SER A 471 -28.15 5.95 -2.85
N ASP A 472 -27.63 6.73 -3.79
CA ASP A 472 -28.44 7.28 -4.88
C ASP A 472 -28.61 6.31 -6.06
N ARG A 473 -27.53 5.74 -6.61
CA ARG A 473 -27.60 4.92 -7.84
C ARG A 473 -27.24 3.48 -7.53
N VAL A 474 -28.26 2.62 -7.46
CA VAL A 474 -28.16 1.23 -7.02
C VAL A 474 -28.56 0.29 -8.15
N GLY A 475 -27.67 -0.58 -8.59
CA GLY A 475 -27.98 -1.57 -9.62
C GLY A 475 -27.55 -2.98 -9.28
N GLY A 476 -28.37 -3.97 -9.67
CA GLY A 476 -28.06 -5.38 -9.42
C GLY A 476 -26.75 -5.85 -10.08
N LEU A 477 -26.31 -5.22 -11.17
CA LEU A 477 -25.00 -5.46 -11.79
C LEU A 477 -24.08 -4.24 -11.66
N MET A 478 -24.57 -3.03 -11.96
CA MET A 478 -23.77 -1.80 -11.93
C MET A 478 -24.47 -0.63 -11.25
N GLY A 479 -23.77 0.12 -10.41
CA GLY A 479 -24.31 1.35 -9.81
C GLY A 479 -24.53 2.44 -10.86
N SER A 480 -23.54 2.70 -11.71
CA SER A 480 -23.71 3.54 -12.90
C SER A 480 -22.85 3.10 -14.10
N MET A 481 -23.39 3.30 -15.30
CA MET A 481 -22.78 2.92 -16.57
C MET A 481 -22.87 4.07 -17.59
N ASN A 482 -21.73 4.49 -18.12
CA ASN A 482 -21.62 5.29 -19.34
C ASN A 482 -20.82 4.47 -20.35
N SER A 483 -21.51 3.65 -21.15
CA SER A 483 -20.88 2.60 -21.95
C SER A 483 -21.81 2.08 -23.06
N TYR A 484 -21.17 1.56 -24.10
CA TYR A 484 -21.74 1.20 -25.40
C TYR A 484 -22.01 -0.30 -25.60
N SER A 485 -21.77 -1.16 -24.60
CA SER A 485 -22.10 -2.60 -24.71
C SER A 485 -22.10 -3.36 -23.37
N LEU A 486 -23.20 -4.10 -23.16
CA LEU A 486 -23.32 -5.20 -22.21
C LEU A 486 -23.83 -6.41 -23.00
N THR A 487 -23.19 -7.57 -22.87
CA THR A 487 -23.53 -8.78 -23.65
C THR A 487 -23.49 -10.04 -22.80
N ASN A 488 -24.59 -10.80 -22.76
CA ASN A 488 -24.71 -12.04 -22.00
C ASN A 488 -24.37 -11.84 -20.51
N CYS A 489 -24.92 -10.81 -19.87
CA CYS A 489 -24.71 -10.52 -18.45
C CYS A 489 -26.00 -10.70 -17.66
N TYR A 490 -25.92 -11.00 -16.37
CA TYR A 490 -27.11 -11.06 -15.52
C TYR A 490 -26.90 -10.62 -14.07
N SER A 491 -27.99 -10.26 -13.40
CA SER A 491 -28.02 -10.11 -11.93
C SER A 491 -29.10 -10.99 -11.31
N ALA A 492 -28.75 -11.65 -10.21
CA ALA A 492 -29.70 -12.28 -9.30
C ALA A 492 -29.41 -11.89 -7.83
N MET A 493 -28.99 -10.63 -7.63
CA MET A 493 -28.87 -9.99 -6.32
C MET A 493 -30.25 -9.84 -5.65
N ASP A 494 -30.36 -10.20 -4.38
CA ASP A 494 -31.46 -9.77 -3.50
C ASP A 494 -31.20 -8.32 -3.06
N ILE A 495 -32.01 -7.37 -3.54
CA ILE A 495 -31.76 -5.93 -3.36
C ILE A 495 -32.74 -5.32 -2.36
N SER A 496 -32.20 -4.72 -1.30
CA SER A 496 -32.96 -4.00 -0.28
C SER A 496 -32.41 -2.58 -0.09
N THR A 497 -33.17 -1.58 -0.53
CA THR A 497 -32.87 -0.15 -0.31
C THR A 497 -33.68 0.41 0.87
N TYR A 498 -33.10 1.36 1.63
CA TYR A 498 -33.77 1.98 2.78
C TYR A 498 -33.53 3.50 2.88
N ASN A 499 -34.60 4.24 3.23
CA ASN A 499 -34.60 5.69 3.49
C ASN A 499 -34.05 6.54 2.34
N THR A 500 -34.42 6.20 1.11
CA THR A 500 -33.96 6.87 -0.11
C THR A 500 -35.08 7.72 -0.72
N SER A 501 -34.85 9.02 -0.86
CA SER A 501 -35.78 9.96 -1.53
C SER A 501 -35.45 10.20 -3.01
N SER A 502 -34.33 9.64 -3.48
CA SER A 502 -33.68 9.93 -4.77
C SER A 502 -33.04 8.69 -5.41
N THR A 503 -33.46 7.47 -5.04
CA THR A 503 -32.84 6.25 -5.60
C THR A 503 -33.23 5.99 -7.05
N SER A 504 -32.24 6.02 -7.93
CA SER A 504 -32.28 5.30 -9.22
C SER A 504 -31.97 3.83 -8.94
N LEU A 505 -33.00 2.98 -8.87
CA LEU A 505 -32.89 1.54 -8.61
C LEU A 505 -33.24 0.76 -9.88
N GLY A 506 -32.24 0.14 -10.50
CA GLY A 506 -32.44 -0.77 -11.64
C GLY A 506 -31.97 -2.19 -11.35
N GLY A 507 -32.66 -3.16 -11.95
CA GLY A 507 -32.35 -4.58 -11.80
C GLY A 507 -30.97 -4.96 -12.35
N LEU A 508 -30.49 -4.23 -13.37
CA LEU A 508 -29.12 -4.33 -13.87
C LEU A 508 -28.31 -3.07 -13.54
N ILE A 509 -28.80 -1.88 -13.86
CA ILE A 509 -28.04 -0.63 -13.81
C ILE A 509 -28.78 0.41 -12.97
N GLY A 510 -28.13 0.99 -11.96
CA GLY A 510 -28.73 2.06 -11.15
C GLY A 510 -28.99 3.31 -11.98
N GLN A 511 -27.97 3.82 -12.67
CA GLN A 511 -28.10 4.89 -13.67
C GLN A 511 -27.27 4.60 -14.93
N GLY A 512 -27.91 4.65 -16.09
CA GLY A 512 -27.27 4.58 -17.40
C GLY A 512 -27.21 5.93 -18.11
N THR A 513 -26.17 6.20 -18.90
CA THR A 513 -26.15 7.36 -19.82
C THR A 513 -25.45 7.01 -21.13
N ASN A 514 -25.98 7.47 -22.26
CA ASN A 514 -25.48 7.16 -23.61
C ASN A 514 -25.43 5.64 -23.88
N LEU A 515 -26.48 4.93 -23.48
CA LEU A 515 -26.57 3.48 -23.65
C LEU A 515 -26.89 3.12 -25.11
N ASP A 516 -26.04 2.30 -25.72
CA ASP A 516 -26.38 1.55 -26.92
C ASP A 516 -27.25 0.33 -26.55
N PRO A 517 -27.95 -0.30 -27.53
CA PRO A 517 -28.63 -1.57 -27.33
C PRO A 517 -27.74 -2.62 -26.66
N PHE A 518 -28.30 -3.26 -25.63
CA PHE A 518 -27.67 -4.39 -24.98
C PHE A 518 -27.95 -5.69 -25.73
N ASP A 519 -27.26 -6.77 -25.37
CA ASP A 519 -27.45 -8.07 -26.00
C ASP A 519 -27.62 -9.17 -24.95
N ALA A 520 -28.77 -9.84 -24.98
CA ALA A 520 -29.16 -10.93 -24.09
C ALA A 520 -28.75 -10.72 -22.61
N CYS A 521 -29.17 -9.61 -22.00
CA CYS A 521 -28.90 -9.29 -20.59
C CYS A 521 -30.16 -9.42 -19.72
N PHE A 522 -30.02 -9.97 -18.51
CA PHE A 522 -31.16 -10.41 -17.70
C PHE A 522 -31.08 -9.98 -16.24
N TRP A 523 -32.21 -9.81 -15.56
CA TRP A 523 -32.23 -9.78 -14.10
C TRP A 523 -33.47 -10.46 -13.51
N ASP A 524 -33.31 -10.89 -12.27
CA ASP A 524 -34.37 -11.47 -11.46
C ASP A 524 -35.22 -10.34 -10.83
N VAL A 525 -36.45 -10.14 -11.32
CA VAL A 525 -37.34 -9.07 -10.84
C VAL A 525 -37.86 -9.33 -9.42
N ASP A 526 -37.98 -10.60 -9.02
CA ASP A 526 -38.51 -10.99 -7.71
C ASP A 526 -37.48 -10.70 -6.61
N LYS A 527 -36.18 -10.88 -6.93
CA LYS A 527 -35.05 -10.54 -6.04
C LYS A 527 -34.64 -9.06 -6.09
N ALA A 528 -34.63 -8.45 -7.28
CA ALA A 528 -34.24 -7.05 -7.42
C ALA A 528 -35.29 -6.08 -6.85
N GLY A 529 -36.54 -6.54 -6.67
CA GLY A 529 -37.66 -5.72 -6.21
C GLY A 529 -38.11 -4.65 -7.22
N THR A 530 -37.61 -4.72 -8.46
CA THR A 530 -37.93 -3.78 -9.54
C THR A 530 -38.10 -4.50 -10.88
N SER A 531 -39.09 -4.03 -11.65
CA SER A 531 -39.32 -4.43 -13.04
C SER A 531 -38.60 -3.55 -14.05
N ASP A 532 -37.77 -2.61 -13.58
CA ASP A 532 -37.00 -1.66 -14.38
C ASP A 532 -35.54 -2.11 -14.43
N GLY A 533 -34.96 -2.24 -15.62
CA GLY A 533 -33.59 -2.69 -15.81
C GLY A 533 -32.57 -1.57 -15.57
N VAL A 534 -32.94 -0.33 -15.90
CA VAL A 534 -32.12 0.89 -15.72
C VAL A 534 -32.90 1.95 -14.96
N GLY A 535 -32.56 2.19 -13.69
CA GLY A 535 -33.38 3.06 -12.81
C GLY A 535 -33.35 4.57 -13.10
N ASP A 536 -32.57 5.03 -14.09
CA ASP A 536 -32.49 6.39 -14.64
C ASP A 536 -31.63 6.34 -15.92
N THR A 537 -32.14 6.81 -17.07
CA THR A 537 -31.46 6.69 -18.37
C THR A 537 -30.94 8.00 -18.96
N ASP A 538 -31.40 9.17 -18.48
CA ASP A 538 -31.07 10.47 -19.08
C ASP A 538 -30.83 11.64 -18.09
N ASN A 539 -30.99 11.42 -16.77
CA ASN A 539 -30.97 12.44 -15.71
C ASN A 539 -32.15 13.45 -15.76
N ASP A 540 -33.24 13.17 -16.49
CA ASP A 540 -34.47 13.96 -16.48
C ASP A 540 -35.46 13.38 -15.44
N GLU A 541 -35.46 13.96 -14.24
CA GLU A 541 -36.38 13.58 -13.14
C GLU A 541 -37.88 13.78 -13.47
N THR A 542 -38.26 14.23 -14.68
CA THR A 542 -39.66 14.49 -15.05
C THR A 542 -40.35 13.32 -15.77
N THR A 543 -39.62 12.31 -16.24
CA THR A 543 -40.16 11.05 -16.78
C THR A 543 -39.73 9.87 -15.92
N TYR A 544 -40.69 9.16 -15.32
CA TYR A 544 -40.40 7.97 -14.51
C TYR A 544 -41.57 6.97 -14.52
N PRO A 545 -41.31 5.65 -14.60
CA PRO A 545 -40.02 5.03 -14.92
C PRO A 545 -39.61 5.28 -16.38
N ASP A 546 -38.32 5.17 -16.66
CA ASP A 546 -37.79 5.28 -18.02
C ASP A 546 -38.02 3.99 -18.83
N PRO A 547 -38.04 4.06 -20.17
CA PRO A 547 -38.11 2.88 -21.01
C PRO A 547 -36.74 2.18 -21.12
N ASP A 548 -36.64 0.96 -20.60
CA ASP A 548 -35.47 0.10 -20.73
C ASP A 548 -34.93 0.02 -22.19
N PRO A 549 -33.60 0.15 -22.39
CA PRO A 549 -32.97 -0.13 -23.67
C PRO A 549 -33.20 -1.58 -24.12
N SER A 550 -33.35 -1.77 -25.42
CA SER A 550 -33.55 -3.08 -26.04
C SER A 550 -32.41 -4.06 -25.69
N GLY A 551 -32.76 -5.34 -25.47
CA GLY A 551 -31.79 -6.40 -25.16
C GLY A 551 -31.61 -6.68 -23.66
N MET A 552 -32.36 -5.97 -22.82
CA MET A 552 -32.51 -6.24 -21.39
C MET A 552 -33.85 -6.94 -21.13
N TYR A 553 -33.86 -7.88 -20.18
CA TYR A 553 -35.02 -8.72 -19.86
C TYR A 553 -35.15 -8.96 -18.36
N GLY A 554 -36.13 -8.30 -17.72
CA GLY A 554 -36.53 -8.58 -16.36
C GLY A 554 -37.45 -9.79 -16.30
N LEU A 555 -37.05 -10.83 -15.60
CA LEU A 555 -37.76 -12.11 -15.54
C LEU A 555 -37.93 -12.57 -14.09
N ALA A 556 -39.05 -13.24 -13.80
CA ALA A 556 -39.30 -13.85 -12.50
C ALA A 556 -38.28 -14.98 -12.20
N THR A 557 -37.99 -15.25 -10.93
CA THR A 557 -36.98 -16.26 -10.52
C THR A 557 -37.20 -17.59 -11.23
N GLY A 558 -38.44 -18.08 -11.27
CA GLY A 558 -38.80 -19.35 -11.90
C GLY A 558 -38.57 -19.45 -13.42
N ILE A 559 -38.28 -18.33 -14.09
CA ILE A 559 -37.90 -18.26 -15.52
C ILE A 559 -36.38 -18.02 -15.68
N MET A 560 -35.76 -17.28 -14.74
CA MET A 560 -34.31 -17.10 -14.66
C MET A 560 -33.56 -18.41 -14.37
N VAL A 561 -34.22 -19.41 -13.75
CA VAL A 561 -33.64 -20.75 -13.52
C VAL A 561 -33.94 -21.74 -14.66
N GLN A 562 -34.26 -21.28 -15.88
CA GLN A 562 -34.52 -22.12 -17.06
C GLN A 562 -33.48 -21.92 -18.16
N GLN A 563 -32.85 -23.00 -18.64
CA GLN A 563 -31.81 -22.96 -19.68
C GLN A 563 -32.34 -22.50 -21.04
N SER A 564 -33.63 -22.76 -21.32
CA SER A 564 -34.30 -22.26 -22.53
C SER A 564 -34.36 -20.73 -22.60
N THR A 565 -34.37 -20.04 -21.46
CA THR A 565 -34.37 -18.56 -21.39
C THR A 565 -33.11 -17.98 -22.04
N TYR A 566 -31.96 -18.61 -21.80
CA TYR A 566 -30.66 -18.12 -22.26
C TYR A 566 -30.25 -18.66 -23.62
N THR A 567 -30.47 -19.95 -23.87
CA THR A 567 -30.12 -20.60 -25.16
C THR A 567 -30.96 -20.05 -26.32
N SER A 568 -32.22 -19.70 -26.10
CA SER A 568 -33.06 -18.99 -27.10
C SER A 568 -32.55 -17.59 -27.46
N MET A 569 -31.70 -17.02 -26.59
CA MET A 569 -31.07 -15.71 -26.73
C MET A 569 -29.57 -15.83 -27.06
N GLY A 570 -29.12 -17.00 -27.54
CA GLY A 570 -27.77 -17.20 -28.07
C GLY A 570 -26.67 -17.43 -27.02
N TRP A 571 -27.00 -17.75 -25.78
CA TRP A 571 -26.00 -18.13 -24.79
C TRP A 571 -25.54 -19.58 -25.01
N ASP A 572 -24.23 -19.73 -25.22
CA ASP A 572 -23.51 -20.98 -25.48
C ASP A 572 -23.30 -21.77 -24.18
N PHE A 573 -24.10 -22.84 -24.03
CA PHE A 573 -24.16 -23.72 -22.86
C PHE A 573 -23.48 -25.08 -23.12
N ALA A 574 -22.86 -25.61 -22.06
CA ALA A 574 -22.22 -26.91 -22.04
C ALA A 574 -23.12 -28.02 -22.60
N GLY A 575 -22.73 -28.58 -23.75
CA GLY A 575 -23.38 -29.76 -24.35
C GLY A 575 -24.53 -29.45 -25.31
N GLU A 576 -24.76 -28.19 -25.67
CA GLU A 576 -25.45 -27.84 -26.92
C GLU A 576 -24.48 -27.26 -27.95
N THR A 577 -24.91 -27.19 -29.21
CA THR A 577 -24.04 -26.79 -30.33
C THR A 577 -24.74 -25.85 -31.32
N ALA A 578 -25.82 -25.19 -30.88
CA ALA A 578 -26.71 -24.45 -31.76
C ALA A 578 -26.26 -22.99 -31.96
N ASN A 579 -25.60 -22.41 -30.97
CA ASN A 579 -25.16 -21.01 -30.93
C ASN A 579 -23.63 -20.86 -30.82
N GLY A 580 -22.89 -21.94 -30.53
CA GLY A 580 -21.43 -21.96 -30.52
C GLY A 580 -20.85 -23.34 -30.11
N PRO A 581 -19.52 -23.45 -30.06
CA PRO A 581 -18.80 -24.62 -29.54
C PRO A 581 -17.93 -24.29 -28.31
N TYR A 582 -18.19 -23.18 -27.61
CA TYR A 582 -17.30 -22.68 -26.55
C TYR A 582 -17.74 -23.07 -25.14
N ASP A 583 -18.94 -23.63 -24.98
CA ASP A 583 -19.48 -24.20 -23.74
C ASP A 583 -19.25 -23.26 -22.53
N PHE A 584 -19.65 -21.98 -22.65
CA PHE A 584 -19.32 -20.97 -21.66
C PHE A 584 -20.07 -21.14 -20.33
N TRP A 585 -21.30 -21.64 -20.40
CA TRP A 585 -22.24 -21.68 -19.29
C TRP A 585 -22.71 -23.09 -18.95
N VAL A 586 -23.06 -23.31 -17.69
CA VAL A 586 -23.76 -24.50 -17.19
C VAL A 586 -24.82 -24.05 -16.18
N MET A 587 -25.91 -24.81 -16.03
CA MET A 587 -26.88 -24.60 -14.96
C MET A 587 -27.59 -25.91 -14.62
N PHE A 588 -28.14 -25.98 -13.42
CA PHE A 588 -29.04 -27.05 -13.01
C PHE A 588 -30.46 -26.50 -13.11
N GLU A 589 -31.23 -27.09 -14.02
CA GLU A 589 -32.60 -26.66 -14.35
C GLU A 589 -33.47 -26.56 -13.08
N GLN A 590 -34.10 -25.40 -12.90
CA GLN A 590 -34.94 -25.05 -11.73
C GLN A 590 -34.19 -24.90 -10.39
N GLU A 591 -32.88 -25.11 -10.35
CA GLU A 591 -32.07 -25.07 -9.14
C GLU A 591 -31.09 -23.88 -9.12
N THR A 592 -30.41 -23.58 -10.23
CA THR A 592 -29.41 -22.50 -10.31
C THR A 592 -29.69 -21.49 -11.43
N TYR A 593 -29.07 -20.32 -11.29
CA TYR A 593 -28.80 -19.42 -12.41
C TYR A 593 -27.62 -19.94 -13.26
N PRO A 594 -27.32 -19.33 -14.42
CA PRO A 594 -26.17 -19.72 -15.25
C PRO A 594 -24.81 -19.45 -14.58
N MET A 595 -24.01 -20.50 -14.42
CA MET A 595 -22.65 -20.46 -13.89
C MET A 595 -21.65 -20.71 -15.00
N PHE A 596 -20.37 -20.34 -14.84
CA PHE A 596 -19.36 -20.72 -15.83
C PHE A 596 -19.03 -22.22 -15.71
N THR A 597 -18.88 -22.91 -16.84
CA THR A 597 -18.63 -24.36 -16.90
C THR A 597 -17.43 -24.82 -16.05
N GLY A 598 -16.44 -23.94 -15.83
CA GLY A 598 -15.27 -24.20 -14.98
C GLY A 598 -15.54 -24.23 -13.48
N GLU A 599 -16.64 -23.66 -13.00
CA GLU A 599 -16.91 -23.44 -11.56
C GLU A 599 -17.29 -24.72 -10.82
N CYS A 600 -17.74 -25.76 -11.53
CA CYS A 600 -18.13 -27.03 -10.93
C CYS A 600 -17.01 -28.09 -10.85
N PHE A 601 -15.78 -27.79 -11.28
CA PHE A 601 -14.72 -28.82 -11.37
C PHE A 601 -14.19 -29.31 -10.02
N ALA A 602 -14.51 -28.62 -8.93
CA ALA A 602 -14.26 -29.07 -7.56
C ALA A 602 -15.49 -28.76 -6.68
N ARG A 603 -16.52 -29.59 -6.77
CA ARG A 603 -17.73 -29.47 -5.93
C ARG A 603 -17.35 -29.31 -4.45
N PRO A 604 -17.85 -28.27 -3.75
CA PRO A 604 -17.59 -28.08 -2.34
C PRO A 604 -18.00 -29.31 -1.50
N ALA A 605 -17.22 -29.66 -0.48
CA ALA A 605 -17.63 -30.71 0.45
C ALA A 605 -18.86 -30.24 1.24
N GLY A 606 -20.04 -30.82 0.95
CA GLY A 606 -21.32 -30.36 1.48
C GLY A 606 -22.31 -29.87 0.41
N ASP A 607 -21.87 -29.76 -0.85
CA ASP A 607 -22.72 -29.72 -2.04
C ASP A 607 -23.47 -31.06 -2.17
N ILE A 608 -24.71 -31.09 -1.71
CA ILE A 608 -25.57 -32.27 -1.59
C ILE A 608 -26.63 -32.27 -2.70
N ASN A 609 -27.11 -31.09 -3.11
CA ASN A 609 -28.02 -30.99 -4.26
C ASN A 609 -27.26 -31.18 -5.60
N GLY A 610 -25.95 -30.94 -5.62
CA GLY A 610 -25.11 -31.03 -6.81
C GLY A 610 -25.02 -29.71 -7.58
N ASP A 611 -25.47 -28.60 -6.98
CA ASP A 611 -25.53 -27.27 -7.59
C ASP A 611 -24.16 -26.57 -7.70
N CYS A 612 -23.10 -27.25 -7.28
CA CYS A 612 -21.70 -26.79 -7.30
C CYS A 612 -21.39 -25.69 -6.27
N ARG A 613 -22.31 -25.42 -5.34
CA ARG A 613 -22.13 -24.54 -4.17
C ARG A 613 -22.41 -25.36 -2.90
N CYS A 614 -22.07 -24.82 -1.74
CA CYS A 614 -22.47 -25.40 -0.45
C CYS A 614 -23.17 -24.31 0.36
N ASN A 615 -24.49 -24.28 0.28
CA ASN A 615 -25.32 -23.18 0.73
C ASN A 615 -26.56 -23.67 1.51
N MET A 616 -27.56 -22.80 1.72
CA MET A 616 -28.76 -23.15 2.49
C MET A 616 -29.69 -24.14 1.76
N SER A 617 -29.60 -24.23 0.42
CA SER A 617 -30.29 -25.22 -0.41
C SER A 617 -29.79 -26.64 -0.10
N ASP A 618 -28.48 -26.83 0.09
CA ASP A 618 -27.91 -28.11 0.53
C ASP A 618 -28.41 -28.52 1.90
N LEU A 619 -28.50 -27.57 2.84
CA LEU A 619 -29.10 -27.85 4.15
C LEU A 619 -30.58 -28.21 4.02
N SER A 620 -31.31 -27.63 3.07
CA SER A 620 -32.72 -27.97 2.79
C SER A 620 -32.87 -29.40 2.23
N VAL A 621 -32.04 -29.80 1.27
CA VAL A 621 -32.01 -31.16 0.71
C VAL A 621 -31.53 -32.17 1.76
N LEU A 622 -30.49 -31.84 2.52
CA LEU A 622 -30.02 -32.63 3.65
C LEU A 622 -31.13 -32.82 4.69
N ALA A 623 -31.86 -31.76 5.06
CA ALA A 623 -32.92 -31.82 6.06
C ALA A 623 -34.17 -32.58 5.58
N SER A 624 -34.52 -32.50 4.29
CA SER A 624 -35.65 -33.25 3.72
C SER A 624 -35.31 -34.74 3.57
N SER A 625 -34.08 -35.08 3.19
CA SER A 625 -33.60 -36.47 3.04
C SER A 625 -33.03 -37.09 4.33
N TRP A 626 -32.89 -36.34 5.42
CA TRP A 626 -32.27 -36.81 6.68
C TRP A 626 -32.96 -38.06 7.28
N LEU A 627 -34.27 -38.19 7.07
CA LEU A 627 -35.05 -39.34 7.54
C LEU A 627 -35.14 -40.48 6.50
N GLU A 628 -34.83 -40.22 5.24
CA GLU A 628 -34.90 -41.23 4.16
C GLU A 628 -33.68 -42.15 4.15
N THR A 629 -32.55 -41.72 4.71
CA THR A 629 -31.34 -42.54 4.91
C THR A 629 -31.39 -43.43 6.17
N GLY A 630 -32.54 -43.52 6.84
CA GLY A 630 -32.75 -44.22 8.10
C GLY A 630 -33.03 -45.72 8.02
N LEU A 631 -32.12 -46.53 7.46
CA LEU A 631 -32.10 -47.99 7.71
C LEU A 631 -30.67 -48.54 7.87
N LEU A 632 -30.15 -48.45 9.10
CA LEU A 632 -29.17 -49.39 9.64
C LEU A 632 -29.88 -50.37 10.60
N GLU A 633 -30.93 -51.04 10.12
CA GLU A 633 -31.49 -52.26 10.74
C GLU A 633 -30.75 -53.52 10.26
N GLU A 634 -29.42 -53.49 10.35
CA GLU A 634 -28.49 -54.63 10.33
C GLU A 634 -27.20 -54.05 10.95
N ILE A 635 -26.93 -54.21 12.25
CA ILE A 635 -26.55 -55.48 12.88
C ILE A 635 -27.11 -55.57 14.31
N LEU A 636 -27.98 -56.55 14.52
CA LEU A 636 -28.14 -57.25 15.80
C LEU A 636 -27.87 -58.73 15.53
N TYR A 637 -26.61 -59.17 15.67
CA TYR A 637 -26.22 -60.52 16.14
C TYR A 637 -24.69 -60.63 16.31
#